data_AF-A0A838IIM5-F1
#
_entry.id   AF-A0A838IIM5-F1
#
_cell.length_a   1.000
_cell.length_b   1.000
_cell.length_c   1.000
_cell.angle_alpha   90.00
_cell.angle_beta   90.00
_cell.angle_gamma   90.00
#
_symmetry.space_group_name_H-M   'P 1'
#
loop_
_entity.id
_entity.type
_entity.pdbx_description
1 polymer ?
#
loop_
_entity_poly.entity_id
_entity_poly.type
_entity_poly.pdbx_seq_one_letter_code
_entity_poly.pdbx_strand_id
1 'polypeptide(L)'
;MSRFICTMVLFWVVAISGAPAFGFDYLEHSFVTDRACLHAQRSLVALVQAAPENTALRARYLALALVCPERATVDYCVDERKAVTAQINHGGERPWESVEHPVTLGDFSGLADHLSKLGPVKGLGGARASGLTEQFFRWFASEERQAGGLVDRVGRMACWNTQDVPWQRIEQDIDQSVGHMFAQSAAGGVPAALLSPLRRIAAPVGPRELAGRYSFTNPHFLDLVLRNHHHFGPKAYDTWLGFHTASLAIAQSSCASTYALSWRESRRLARKLKGFETVRWQELDDAALAQTGCAMLGELTRQRLMRWADRGEPSLRQPVQAFLDTLASPGAKDELEEAALRQELDTVVASLVALIFEGNGLHFLQDGFAGGHVRTIRTRGGLGEARHDHDHDNAEGVTAVLRTRSGDFPFVAYGDSFLLGPPTAVPQSCAWHELLAADASPAEVSTCLIRHQRGLVVASSAASLIDWALDGLLFEPVDAARCAQGPAQSAACNLLPLTAIAAAGELPPRANNLTGVHPSTLPVPPPPFAYESLVTLIAFDVAGSNTQYGLQLTILSELDTFANWLTSYRAAIFVSPGDGDRSRFVGEFSYNFHWRLAARVLLEAGGFGFVGFRGLGEGLSFLAGAGPSAGLVVLPEGWTKIPLEVSLSYRFPLRLFTSRDGFFGPSLGIEAHWLQFGLGLAFM
;
A
#
# COMPACT_ATOMS: atom_id res chain seq x y z
N MET A 1 -15.85 31.28 -22.88
CA MET A 1 -16.62 30.01 -22.89
C MET A 1 -15.78 28.77 -22.64
N SER A 2 -14.65 28.54 -23.31
CA SER A 2 -13.80 27.34 -23.12
C SER A 2 -13.34 27.08 -21.66
N ARG A 3 -12.91 28.11 -20.92
CA ARG A 3 -12.59 27.97 -19.48
C ARG A 3 -13.79 27.60 -18.60
N PHE A 4 -15.01 27.97 -18.97
CA PHE A 4 -16.21 27.74 -18.16
C PHE A 4 -16.76 26.31 -18.33
N ILE A 5 -16.67 25.78 -19.56
CA ILE A 5 -17.07 24.39 -19.88
C ILE A 5 -16.09 23.40 -19.26
N CYS A 6 -14.78 23.69 -19.31
CA CYS A 6 -13.76 22.83 -18.69
C CYS A 6 -13.96 22.73 -17.17
N THR A 7 -14.22 23.86 -16.49
CA THR A 7 -14.51 23.86 -15.05
C THR A 7 -15.82 23.17 -14.71
N MET A 8 -16.89 23.32 -15.50
CA MET A 8 -18.16 22.61 -15.26
C MET A 8 -18.04 21.09 -15.44
N VAL A 9 -17.32 20.62 -16.46
CA VAL A 9 -17.10 19.18 -16.69
C VAL A 9 -16.23 18.59 -15.58
N LEU A 10 -15.16 19.27 -15.16
CA LEU A 10 -14.37 18.88 -14.00
C LEU A 10 -15.20 18.82 -12.70
N PHE A 11 -16.08 19.81 -12.48
CA PHE A 11 -16.93 19.86 -11.29
C PHE A 11 -18.00 18.75 -11.28
N TRP A 12 -18.61 18.45 -12.43
CA TRP A 12 -19.56 17.35 -12.58
C TRP A 12 -18.90 15.98 -12.47
N VAL A 13 -17.69 15.80 -13.02
CA VAL A 13 -16.93 14.55 -12.88
C VAL A 13 -16.54 14.33 -11.41
N VAL A 14 -16.07 15.35 -10.70
CA VAL A 14 -15.76 15.29 -9.26
C VAL A 14 -17.00 15.01 -8.40
N ALA A 15 -18.16 15.56 -8.76
CA ALA A 15 -19.42 15.39 -8.01
C ALA A 15 -20.10 14.02 -8.24
N ILE A 16 -19.81 13.36 -9.37
CA ILE A 16 -20.35 12.02 -9.69
C ILE A 16 -19.35 10.91 -9.32
N SER A 17 -18.04 11.20 -9.24
CA SER A 17 -17.01 10.20 -8.95
C SER A 17 -16.85 9.93 -7.46
N GLY A 18 -17.52 8.87 -6.99
CA GLY A 18 -17.14 8.11 -5.81
C GLY A 18 -18.08 8.25 -4.63
N ALA A 19 -19.00 7.29 -4.51
CA ALA A 19 -19.38 6.85 -3.17
C ALA A 19 -18.08 6.50 -2.41
N PRO A 20 -17.94 6.88 -1.14
CA PRO A 20 -16.77 6.49 -0.36
C PRO A 20 -16.77 4.97 -0.19
N ALA A 21 -15.61 4.33 -0.37
CA ALA A 21 -15.42 2.90 -0.07
C ALA A 21 -14.93 2.76 1.37
N PHE A 22 -15.38 1.73 2.09
CA PHE A 22 -15.03 1.52 3.50
C PHE A 22 -13.85 0.56 3.72
N GLY A 23 -13.09 0.17 2.68
CA GLY A 23 -12.15 -0.96 2.78
C GLY A 23 -10.68 -0.62 2.69
N PHE A 24 -10.30 0.65 2.79
CA PHE A 24 -8.91 1.08 2.54
C PHE A 24 -8.61 2.31 3.40
N ASP A 25 -7.93 2.09 4.53
CA ASP A 25 -7.54 3.17 5.44
C ASP A 25 -6.08 3.05 5.88
N TYR A 26 -5.20 3.80 5.20
CA TYR A 26 -3.81 3.98 5.61
C TYR A 26 -3.70 4.31 7.10
N LEU A 27 -4.59 5.15 7.64
CA LEU A 27 -4.46 5.64 9.01
C LEU A 27 -4.64 4.53 10.03
N GLU A 28 -5.69 3.74 9.89
CA GLU A 28 -6.01 2.62 10.77
C GLU A 28 -4.90 1.56 10.73
N HIS A 29 -4.48 1.10 9.55
CA HIS A 29 -3.39 0.13 9.41
C HIS A 29 -2.08 0.65 9.99
N SER A 30 -1.76 1.92 9.74
CA SER A 30 -0.55 2.56 10.25
C SER A 30 -0.57 2.63 11.78
N PHE A 31 -1.67 3.10 12.36
CA PHE A 31 -1.86 3.21 13.81
C PHE A 31 -1.78 1.84 14.50
N VAL A 32 -2.55 0.86 14.01
CA VAL A 32 -2.59 -0.50 14.56
C VAL A 32 -1.19 -1.13 14.55
N THR A 33 -0.48 -1.00 13.43
CA THR A 33 0.87 -1.56 13.26
C THR A 33 1.88 -0.89 14.18
N ASP A 34 1.82 0.43 14.35
CA ASP A 34 2.71 1.16 15.25
C ASP A 34 2.48 0.78 16.72
N ARG A 35 1.22 0.59 17.13
CA ARG A 35 0.88 0.09 18.47
C ARG A 35 1.36 -1.34 18.66
N ALA A 36 1.15 -2.20 17.67
CA ALA A 36 1.65 -3.57 17.68
C ALA A 36 3.18 -3.64 17.78
N CYS A 37 3.90 -2.76 17.07
CA CYS A 37 5.36 -2.65 17.11
C CYS A 37 5.86 -2.36 18.53
N LEU A 38 5.25 -1.36 19.19
CA LEU A 38 5.62 -0.99 20.56
C LEU A 38 5.31 -2.12 21.55
N HIS A 39 4.16 -2.79 21.44
CA HIS A 39 3.83 -3.96 22.27
C HIS A 39 4.80 -5.13 22.04
N ALA A 40 5.15 -5.42 20.79
CA ALA A 40 6.12 -6.46 20.46
C ALA A 40 7.49 -6.15 21.08
N GLN A 41 7.99 -4.92 20.91
CA GLN A 41 9.28 -4.51 21.48
C GLN A 41 9.27 -4.61 23.01
N ARG A 42 8.23 -4.11 23.69
CA ARG A 42 8.07 -4.22 25.15
C ARG A 42 8.05 -5.68 25.62
N SER A 43 7.40 -6.57 24.88
CA SER A 43 7.31 -7.99 25.20
C SER A 43 8.65 -8.73 25.04
N LEU A 44 9.54 -8.22 24.18
CA LEU A 44 10.86 -8.81 23.92
C LEU A 44 11.93 -8.37 24.94
N VAL A 45 11.72 -7.30 25.71
CA VAL A 45 12.67 -6.74 26.69
C VAL A 45 13.27 -7.82 27.60
N ALA A 46 12.42 -8.62 28.24
CA ALA A 46 12.86 -9.65 29.18
C ALA A 46 13.66 -10.77 28.49
N LEU A 47 13.32 -11.11 27.25
CA LEU A 47 14.02 -12.15 26.49
C LEU A 47 15.40 -11.68 26.04
N VAL A 48 15.50 -10.45 25.54
CA VAL A 48 16.79 -9.86 25.14
C VAL A 48 17.72 -9.73 26.35
N GLN A 49 17.16 -9.33 27.51
CA GLN A 49 17.93 -9.22 28.75
C GLN A 49 18.39 -10.59 29.28
N ALA A 50 17.57 -11.63 29.12
CA ALA A 50 17.90 -12.98 29.60
C ALA A 50 18.88 -13.73 28.70
N ALA A 51 18.99 -13.36 27.42
CA ALA A 51 19.88 -14.00 26.44
C ALA A 51 20.81 -12.98 25.75
N PRO A 52 21.70 -12.31 26.50
CA PRO A 52 22.60 -11.28 25.95
C PRO A 52 23.59 -11.81 24.92
N GLU A 53 23.85 -13.12 24.87
CA GLU A 53 24.69 -13.77 23.86
C GLU A 53 23.96 -14.01 22.53
N ASN A 54 22.62 -13.92 22.49
CA ASN A 54 21.83 -14.12 21.28
C ASN A 54 21.83 -12.85 20.41
N THR A 55 22.87 -12.72 19.58
CA THR A 55 23.07 -11.58 18.68
C THR A 55 21.96 -11.43 17.64
N ALA A 56 21.36 -12.53 17.18
CA ALA A 56 20.24 -12.49 16.23
C ALA A 56 18.98 -11.87 16.85
N LEU A 57 18.61 -12.31 18.05
CA LEU A 57 17.48 -11.73 18.79
C LEU A 57 17.74 -10.25 19.11
N ARG A 58 18.95 -9.92 19.58
CA ARG A 58 19.34 -8.52 19.84
C ARG A 58 19.29 -7.67 18.58
N ALA A 59 19.76 -8.17 17.44
CA ALA A 59 19.74 -7.45 16.17
C ALA A 59 18.30 -7.17 15.69
N ARG A 60 17.40 -8.16 15.79
CA ARG A 60 15.98 -7.99 15.46
C ARG A 60 15.27 -7.01 16.41
N TYR A 61 15.59 -7.06 17.69
CA TYR A 61 15.13 -6.09 18.68
C TYR A 61 15.59 -4.66 18.37
N LEU A 62 16.86 -4.49 18.00
CA LEU A 62 17.41 -3.20 17.58
C LEU A 62 16.81 -2.70 16.26
N ALA A 63 16.49 -3.60 15.33
CA ALA A 63 15.78 -3.23 14.11
C ALA A 63 14.36 -2.71 14.41
N LEU A 64 13.61 -3.39 15.29
CA LEU A 64 12.33 -2.88 15.81
C LEU A 64 12.50 -1.50 16.46
N ALA A 65 13.54 -1.31 17.28
CA ALA A 65 13.81 -0.04 17.94
C ALA A 65 13.97 1.15 16.98
N LEU A 66 14.42 0.89 15.74
CA LEU A 66 14.61 1.93 14.74
C LEU A 66 13.32 2.29 13.99
N VAL A 67 12.37 1.35 13.89
CA VAL A 67 11.15 1.51 13.08
C VAL A 67 9.88 1.67 13.92
N CYS A 68 9.86 1.21 15.17
CA CYS A 68 8.76 1.40 16.09
C CYS A 68 8.70 2.86 16.60
N PRO A 69 7.52 3.31 17.04
CA PRO A 69 7.37 4.59 17.73
C PRO A 69 8.36 4.76 18.88
N GLU A 70 9.02 5.93 18.95
CA GLU A 70 9.99 6.24 20.03
C GLU A 70 9.34 6.32 21.41
N ARG A 71 8.07 6.72 21.43
CA ARG A 71 7.24 6.92 22.62
C ARG A 71 5.80 6.54 22.27
N ALA A 72 5.04 6.13 23.29
CA ALA A 72 3.59 6.17 23.21
C ALA A 72 3.16 7.65 23.23
N THR A 73 2.96 8.26 22.06
CA THR A 73 2.37 9.61 21.96
C THR A 73 0.87 9.52 22.24
N VAL A 74 0.29 10.60 22.78
CA VAL A 74 -1.13 10.66 23.20
C VAL A 74 -2.08 10.86 22.01
N ASP A 75 -1.62 11.57 20.97
CA ASP A 75 -2.37 11.78 19.72
C ASP A 75 -1.54 11.27 18.54
N TYR A 76 -2.18 10.52 17.64
CA TYR A 76 -1.53 9.97 16.45
C TYR A 76 -1.44 10.99 15.30
N CYS A 77 -2.47 11.84 15.18
CA CYS A 77 -2.53 12.97 14.26
C CYS A 77 -2.64 14.29 15.03
N VAL A 78 -1.80 15.27 14.72
CA VAL A 78 -1.79 16.63 15.28
C VAL A 78 -1.66 17.61 14.12
N ASP A 79 -2.49 18.66 14.09
CA ASP A 79 -2.50 19.67 13.02
C ASP A 79 -2.51 19.05 11.61
N GLU A 80 -3.41 18.08 11.40
CA GLU A 80 -3.60 17.36 10.12
C GLU A 80 -2.38 16.54 9.66
N ARG A 81 -1.46 16.20 10.58
CA ARG A 81 -0.22 15.47 10.28
C ARG A 81 0.03 14.34 11.26
N LYS A 82 0.67 13.27 10.79
CA LYS A 82 1.15 12.19 11.65
C LYS A 82 2.18 12.74 12.63
N ALA A 83 1.94 12.56 13.92
CA ALA A 83 2.79 13.06 14.99
C ALA A 83 3.81 12.02 15.49
N VAL A 84 3.55 10.73 15.21
CA VAL A 84 4.37 9.62 15.70
C VAL A 84 5.66 9.50 14.90
N THR A 85 6.78 9.36 15.61
CA THR A 85 8.13 9.26 15.02
C THR A 85 8.83 7.96 15.35
N ALA A 86 9.70 7.54 14.44
CA ALA A 86 10.70 6.51 14.64
C ALA A 86 12.07 7.02 14.14
N GLN A 87 13.11 6.23 14.39
CA GLN A 87 14.49 6.61 14.08
C GLN A 87 14.88 6.37 12.62
N ILE A 88 13.97 5.84 11.78
CA ILE A 88 14.14 5.74 10.32
C ILE A 88 14.48 7.11 9.72
N ASN A 89 13.66 8.13 10.00
CA ASN A 89 13.77 9.47 9.40
C ASN A 89 13.30 10.59 10.34
N HIS A 90 13.85 10.66 11.55
CA HIS A 90 13.48 11.72 12.48
C HIS A 90 14.07 13.09 12.08
N GLY A 91 13.22 14.08 11.77
CA GLY A 91 13.58 15.48 11.59
C GLY A 91 12.99 16.36 12.69
N GLY A 92 13.84 16.97 13.53
CA GLY A 92 13.46 17.98 14.54
C GLY A 92 12.55 17.50 15.70
N GLU A 93 12.57 18.19 16.84
CA GLU A 93 11.80 17.80 18.05
C GLU A 93 10.26 17.92 17.91
N ARG A 94 9.77 18.54 16.83
CA ARG A 94 8.34 18.78 16.56
C ARG A 94 7.98 18.38 15.12
N PRO A 95 7.60 17.11 14.89
CA PRO A 95 7.33 16.58 13.56
C PRO A 95 6.19 17.28 12.82
N TRP A 96 5.12 17.65 13.53
CA TRP A 96 3.93 18.31 12.96
C TRP A 96 4.19 19.75 12.51
N GLU A 97 5.21 20.43 13.05
CA GLU A 97 5.62 21.78 12.61
C GLU A 97 6.54 21.73 11.37
N SER A 98 7.05 20.56 11.00
CA SER A 98 7.84 20.35 9.77
C SER A 98 6.94 20.23 8.55
N VAL A 99 7.43 20.58 7.35
CA VAL A 99 6.71 20.34 6.08
C VAL A 99 6.70 18.84 5.70
N GLU A 100 7.47 18.02 6.41
CA GLU A 100 7.84 16.69 5.98
C GLU A 100 7.08 15.60 6.81
N HIS A 101 7.13 14.32 6.39
CA HIS A 101 6.38 13.21 7.03
C HIS A 101 7.27 12.22 7.81
N PRO A 102 6.98 11.93 9.09
CA PRO A 102 7.70 10.92 9.87
C PRO A 102 7.28 9.50 9.48
N VAL A 103 8.27 8.63 9.23
CA VAL A 103 8.06 7.24 8.83
C VAL A 103 8.32 6.31 10.01
N THR A 104 7.43 5.37 10.20
CA THR A 104 7.49 4.27 11.18
C THR A 104 7.21 2.93 10.49
N LEU A 105 7.18 1.82 11.24
CA LEU A 105 6.75 0.52 10.73
C LEU A 105 5.33 0.57 10.16
N GLY A 106 4.43 1.35 10.79
CA GLY A 106 3.05 1.49 10.34
C GLY A 106 2.91 2.04 8.93
N ASP A 107 3.87 2.81 8.43
CA ASP A 107 3.86 3.25 7.04
C ASP A 107 4.02 2.09 6.04
N PHE A 108 4.73 1.02 6.39
CA PHE A 108 4.87 -0.13 5.49
C PHE A 108 3.56 -0.91 5.34
N SER A 109 2.79 -1.01 6.43
CA SER A 109 1.44 -1.60 6.43
C SER A 109 0.46 -0.69 5.68
N GLY A 110 0.38 0.58 6.07
CA GLY A 110 -0.57 1.53 5.50
C GLY A 110 -0.35 1.82 4.01
N LEU A 111 0.85 1.57 3.46
CA LEU A 111 1.14 1.78 2.03
C LEU A 111 0.84 0.57 1.12
N ALA A 112 0.40 -0.57 1.65
CA ALA A 112 0.14 -1.78 0.86
C ALA A 112 -0.90 -1.55 -0.26
N ASP A 113 -1.94 -0.76 0.02
CA ASP A 113 -2.96 -0.36 -0.97
C ASP A 113 -2.47 0.69 -1.98
N HIS A 114 -1.30 1.27 -1.73
CA HIS A 114 -0.80 2.45 -2.42
C HIS A 114 0.38 2.14 -3.34
N LEU A 115 1.05 1.01 -3.11
CA LEU A 115 2.28 0.61 -3.79
C LEU A 115 2.23 -0.89 -4.15
N SER A 116 2.27 -1.21 -5.44
CA SER A 116 2.41 -2.62 -5.89
C SER A 116 3.83 -3.15 -5.88
N LYS A 117 4.83 -2.27 -5.88
CA LYS A 117 6.25 -2.66 -6.06
C LYS A 117 6.99 -2.58 -4.74
N LEU A 118 7.47 -3.72 -4.26
CA LEU A 118 8.13 -3.86 -2.97
C LEU A 118 9.58 -3.35 -2.97
N GLY A 119 10.27 -3.35 -4.11
CA GLY A 119 11.70 -3.01 -4.18
C GLY A 119 12.59 -4.22 -4.43
N PRO A 120 13.84 -4.03 -4.87
CA PRO A 120 14.74 -5.13 -5.16
C PRO A 120 15.32 -5.74 -3.87
N VAL A 121 15.20 -7.06 -3.72
CA VAL A 121 15.89 -7.89 -2.73
C VAL A 121 16.45 -9.12 -3.42
N LYS A 122 17.76 -9.35 -3.28
CA LYS A 122 18.42 -10.46 -3.95
C LYS A 122 17.90 -11.79 -3.41
N GLY A 123 17.62 -12.73 -4.31
CA GLY A 123 17.03 -14.03 -3.98
C GLY A 123 15.50 -14.06 -3.92
N LEU A 124 14.81 -12.90 -3.95
CA LEU A 124 13.35 -12.84 -3.91
C LEU A 124 12.77 -12.47 -5.28
N GLY A 125 12.14 -13.44 -5.95
CA GLY A 125 11.57 -13.28 -7.28
C GLY A 125 10.52 -12.18 -7.40
N GLY A 126 9.64 -12.05 -6.39
CA GLY A 126 8.57 -11.04 -6.33
C GLY A 126 9.04 -9.62 -5.98
N ALA A 127 10.31 -9.46 -5.58
CA ALA A 127 10.89 -8.21 -5.11
C ALA A 127 12.12 -7.87 -5.98
N ARG A 128 11.89 -7.51 -7.25
CA ARG A 128 12.97 -7.21 -8.23
C ARG A 128 12.94 -5.79 -8.79
N ALA A 129 11.77 -5.18 -8.87
CA ALA A 129 11.61 -3.83 -9.41
C ALA A 129 11.78 -2.78 -8.30
N SER A 130 12.26 -1.59 -8.66
CA SER A 130 12.30 -0.42 -7.76
C SER A 130 10.93 -0.18 -7.10
N GLY A 131 10.96 0.12 -5.80
CA GLY A 131 9.77 0.10 -4.95
C GLY A 131 10.06 0.51 -3.50
N LEU A 132 9.27 -0.01 -2.57
CA LEU A 132 9.31 0.35 -1.14
C LEU A 132 10.70 0.22 -0.49
N THR A 133 11.48 -0.83 -0.77
CA THR A 133 12.84 -1.03 -0.24
C THR A 133 13.80 0.09 -0.64
N GLU A 134 13.73 0.56 -1.89
CA GLU A 134 14.56 1.68 -2.34
C GLU A 134 14.17 3.00 -1.63
N GLN A 135 12.86 3.20 -1.44
CA GLN A 135 12.35 4.37 -0.72
C GLN A 135 12.75 4.34 0.76
N PHE A 136 12.67 3.17 1.40
CA PHE A 136 13.16 2.96 2.76
C PHE A 136 14.61 3.42 2.91
N PHE A 137 15.51 2.96 2.04
CA PHE A 137 16.92 3.36 2.16
C PHE A 137 17.14 4.86 1.94
N ARG A 138 16.34 5.49 1.07
CA ARG A 138 16.37 6.96 0.89
C ARG A 138 15.91 7.68 2.15
N TRP A 139 14.89 7.18 2.85
CA TRP A 139 14.44 7.73 4.14
C TRP A 139 15.50 7.52 5.21
N PHE A 140 16.07 6.31 5.27
CA PHE A 140 17.08 5.90 6.24
C PHE A 140 18.39 6.69 6.13
N ALA A 141 18.83 7.03 4.91
CA ALA A 141 20.03 7.82 4.66
C ALA A 141 19.82 9.34 4.80
N SER A 142 18.58 9.82 4.94
CA SER A 142 18.30 11.26 5.00
C SER A 142 18.45 11.80 6.42
N GLU A 143 19.47 12.63 6.66
CA GLU A 143 19.70 13.26 7.96
C GLU A 143 18.78 14.45 8.26
N GLU A 144 18.30 15.16 7.24
CA GLU A 144 17.66 16.48 7.38
C GLU A 144 16.40 16.67 6.51
N ARG A 145 15.99 15.66 5.74
CA ARG A 145 14.77 15.72 4.93
C ARG A 145 13.90 14.50 5.23
N GLN A 146 12.80 14.68 5.96
CA GLN A 146 11.87 13.58 6.22
C GLN A 146 11.26 13.09 4.89
N ALA A 147 10.46 12.02 4.95
CA ALA A 147 9.99 11.36 3.74
C ALA A 147 9.16 12.34 2.89
N GLY A 148 9.49 12.44 1.61
CA GLY A 148 8.70 13.17 0.63
C GLY A 148 8.07 12.21 -0.38
N GLY A 149 7.27 12.74 -1.31
CA GLY A 149 6.68 11.94 -2.37
C GLY A 149 5.32 11.36 -1.98
N LEU A 150 5.10 10.07 -2.23
CA LEU A 150 3.78 9.45 -2.05
C LEU A 150 3.39 9.39 -0.57
N VAL A 151 4.24 8.82 0.30
CA VAL A 151 3.93 8.60 1.72
C VAL A 151 3.53 9.89 2.45
N ASP A 152 4.23 10.99 2.19
CA ASP A 152 3.93 12.32 2.74
C ASP A 152 2.57 12.87 2.24
N ARG A 153 2.21 12.59 0.99
CA ARG A 153 0.87 12.94 0.50
C ARG A 153 -0.20 12.08 1.18
N VAL A 154 0.00 10.76 1.26
CA VAL A 154 -0.96 9.84 1.89
C VAL A 154 -1.18 10.20 3.36
N GLY A 155 -0.10 10.30 4.13
CA GLY A 155 -0.15 10.58 5.56
C GLY A 155 -0.82 11.91 5.89
N ARG A 156 -0.51 12.99 5.16
CA ARG A 156 -1.20 14.29 5.35
C ARG A 156 -2.69 14.22 5.04
N MET A 157 -3.08 13.56 3.95
CA MET A 157 -4.50 13.45 3.62
C MET A 157 -5.26 12.58 4.62
N ALA A 158 -4.62 11.52 5.13
CA ALA A 158 -5.19 10.62 6.11
C ALA A 158 -5.46 11.33 7.46
N CYS A 159 -4.56 12.22 7.90
CA CYS A 159 -4.74 13.00 9.12
C CYS A 159 -5.65 14.24 8.98
N TRP A 160 -6.13 14.58 7.77
CA TRP A 160 -6.87 15.83 7.53
C TRP A 160 -8.17 15.96 8.33
N ASN A 161 -8.87 14.86 8.60
CA ASN A 161 -10.20 14.88 9.23
C ASN A 161 -10.27 13.99 10.48
N THR A 162 -9.26 14.08 11.34
CA THR A 162 -9.13 13.22 12.54
C THR A 162 -9.37 13.95 13.86
N GLN A 163 -9.86 15.19 13.82
CA GLN A 163 -10.05 16.03 15.03
C GLN A 163 -11.01 15.40 16.05
N ASP A 164 -11.94 14.56 15.60
CA ASP A 164 -12.94 13.91 16.44
C ASP A 164 -12.54 12.49 16.89
N VAL A 165 -11.33 12.01 16.55
CA VAL A 165 -10.87 10.67 16.95
C VAL A 165 -10.46 10.69 18.42
N PRO A 166 -11.05 9.83 19.28
CA PRO A 166 -10.71 9.78 20.70
C PRO A 166 -9.44 8.94 20.94
N TRP A 167 -8.28 9.39 20.42
CA TRP A 167 -7.00 8.66 20.43
C TRP A 167 -6.67 8.08 21.79
N GLN A 168 -6.68 8.92 22.83
CA GLN A 168 -6.35 8.49 24.20
C GLN A 168 -7.24 7.34 24.70
N ARG A 169 -8.55 7.36 24.39
CA ARG A 169 -9.47 6.31 24.81
C ARG A 169 -9.23 5.02 24.03
N ILE A 170 -9.02 5.14 22.71
CA ILE A 170 -8.70 4.00 21.83
C ILE A 170 -7.42 3.31 22.31
N GLU A 171 -6.40 4.08 22.68
CA GLU A 171 -5.14 3.55 23.19
C GLU A 171 -5.29 2.83 24.52
N GLN A 172 -6.02 3.42 25.47
CA GLN A 172 -6.32 2.76 26.75
C GLN A 172 -7.10 1.46 26.56
N ASP A 173 -8.06 1.47 25.65
CA ASP A 173 -8.86 0.31 25.28
C ASP A 173 -7.97 -0.82 24.74
N ILE A 174 -7.06 -0.49 23.82
CA ILE A 174 -6.07 -1.41 23.24
C ILE A 174 -5.12 -1.94 24.31
N ASP A 175 -4.47 -1.06 25.08
CA ASP A 175 -3.47 -1.45 26.09
C ASP A 175 -4.07 -2.43 27.10
N GLN A 176 -5.29 -2.18 27.58
CA GLN A 176 -5.98 -3.07 28.51
C GLN A 176 -6.32 -4.42 27.86
N SER A 177 -6.84 -4.42 26.63
CA SER A 177 -7.22 -5.66 25.92
C SER A 177 -6.00 -6.50 25.55
N VAL A 178 -4.96 -5.89 24.99
CA VAL A 178 -3.69 -6.54 24.64
C VAL A 178 -3.03 -7.09 25.90
N GLY A 179 -2.95 -6.30 26.98
CA GLY A 179 -2.38 -6.74 28.25
C GLY A 179 -3.08 -7.98 28.81
N HIS A 180 -4.41 -8.04 28.74
CA HIS A 180 -5.19 -9.21 29.15
C HIS A 180 -4.93 -10.43 28.25
N MET A 181 -4.95 -10.26 26.93
CA MET A 181 -4.72 -11.35 25.96
C MET A 181 -3.31 -11.94 26.07
N PHE A 182 -2.30 -11.09 26.29
CA PHE A 182 -0.91 -11.53 26.50
C PHE A 182 -0.74 -12.26 27.83
N ALA A 183 -1.34 -11.74 28.91
CA ALA A 183 -1.29 -12.40 30.22
C ALA A 183 -1.95 -13.79 30.21
N GLN A 184 -3.03 -13.96 29.44
CA GLN A 184 -3.74 -15.24 29.30
C GLN A 184 -3.22 -16.11 28.15
N SER A 185 -2.39 -15.55 27.25
CA SER A 185 -2.00 -16.18 25.99
C SER A 185 -3.21 -16.71 25.20
N ALA A 186 -4.29 -15.93 25.15
CA ALA A 186 -5.53 -16.29 24.49
C ALA A 186 -6.25 -15.03 23.99
N ALA A 187 -6.87 -15.13 22.81
CA ALA A 187 -7.65 -14.04 22.24
C ALA A 187 -8.90 -13.73 23.09
N GLY A 188 -9.50 -14.76 23.71
CA GLY A 188 -10.72 -14.64 24.49
C GLY A 188 -11.97 -14.51 23.60
N GLY A 189 -12.88 -15.48 23.66
CA GLY A 189 -14.05 -15.51 22.78
C GLY A 189 -15.18 -14.63 23.28
N VAL A 190 -15.88 -13.96 22.37
CA VAL A 190 -17.13 -13.27 22.68
C VAL A 190 -18.25 -14.32 22.85
N PRO A 191 -19.05 -14.26 23.92
CA PRO A 191 -20.15 -15.20 24.12
C PRO A 191 -21.18 -15.17 22.97
N ALA A 192 -21.67 -16.34 22.58
CA ALA A 192 -22.62 -16.48 21.45
C ALA A 192 -23.86 -15.58 21.54
N ALA A 193 -24.37 -15.33 22.76
CA ALA A 193 -25.52 -14.45 22.98
C ALA A 193 -25.24 -12.98 22.61
N LEU A 194 -23.98 -12.52 22.66
CA LEU A 194 -23.58 -11.16 22.27
C LEU A 194 -23.19 -11.05 20.78
N LEU A 195 -23.03 -12.19 20.08
CA LEU A 195 -22.69 -12.24 18.65
C LEU A 195 -23.90 -12.10 17.73
N SER A 196 -25.11 -12.03 18.28
CA SER A 196 -26.34 -11.85 17.49
C SER A 196 -26.38 -10.46 16.88
N PRO A 197 -26.73 -10.31 15.58
CA PRO A 197 -26.98 -9.01 14.96
C PRO A 197 -28.05 -8.19 15.70
N LEU A 198 -29.03 -8.85 16.33
CA LEU A 198 -30.09 -8.19 17.10
C LEU A 198 -29.62 -7.56 18.41
N ARG A 199 -28.39 -7.86 18.85
CA ARG A 199 -27.78 -7.35 20.08
C ARG A 199 -26.76 -6.25 19.82
N ARG A 200 -26.58 -5.84 18.56
CA ARG A 200 -25.64 -4.79 18.16
C ARG A 200 -26.30 -3.81 17.19
N ILE A 201 -25.59 -2.71 16.91
CA ILE A 201 -25.93 -1.70 15.91
C ILE A 201 -24.71 -1.47 15.02
N ALA A 202 -24.94 -0.86 13.85
CA ALA A 202 -23.87 -0.40 12.98
C ALA A 202 -22.84 0.45 13.74
N ALA A 203 -21.56 0.15 13.52
CA ALA A 203 -20.48 0.94 14.08
C ALA A 203 -20.42 2.32 13.40
N PRO A 204 -20.12 3.39 14.14
CA PRO A 204 -19.89 4.69 13.56
C PRO A 204 -18.55 4.65 12.84
N VAL A 205 -18.53 5.20 11.63
CA VAL A 205 -17.32 5.30 10.83
C VAL A 205 -16.34 6.27 11.48
N GLY A 206 -15.06 5.91 11.48
CA GLY A 206 -13.94 6.78 11.81
C GLY A 206 -13.45 7.58 10.60
N PRO A 207 -12.25 8.17 10.69
CA PRO A 207 -11.59 8.78 9.54
C PRO A 207 -11.40 7.76 8.43
N ARG A 208 -11.40 8.23 7.19
CA ARG A 208 -11.14 7.39 6.02
C ARG A 208 -10.55 8.20 4.90
N GLU A 209 -9.85 7.52 4.02
CA GLU A 209 -9.37 8.12 2.78
C GLU A 209 -10.54 8.50 1.86
N LEU A 210 -10.61 9.75 1.44
CA LEU A 210 -11.55 10.17 0.40
C LEU A 210 -11.02 9.72 -0.97
N ALA A 211 -11.31 8.47 -1.35
CA ALA A 211 -10.85 7.82 -2.59
C ALA A 211 -10.95 8.72 -3.84
N GLY A 212 -12.00 9.54 -3.95
CA GLY A 212 -12.16 10.52 -5.04
C GLY A 212 -11.10 11.62 -5.04
N ARG A 213 -10.88 12.31 -3.90
CA ARG A 213 -9.82 13.34 -3.76
C ARG A 213 -8.42 12.72 -3.88
N TYR A 214 -8.27 11.53 -3.34
CA TYR A 214 -7.02 10.79 -3.32
C TYR A 214 -6.60 10.27 -4.71
N SER A 215 -7.57 9.99 -5.59
CA SER A 215 -7.29 9.56 -6.97
C SER A 215 -6.48 10.56 -7.79
N PHE A 216 -6.40 11.84 -7.39
CA PHE A 216 -5.58 12.87 -8.03
C PHE A 216 -4.11 12.86 -7.58
N THR A 217 -3.83 12.34 -6.40
CA THR A 217 -2.49 12.32 -5.78
C THR A 217 -1.82 10.95 -5.90
N ASN A 218 -2.62 9.89 -6.00
CA ASN A 218 -2.21 8.53 -6.35
C ASN A 218 -3.21 7.92 -7.36
N PRO A 219 -3.08 8.22 -8.66
CA PRO A 219 -4.00 7.70 -9.67
C PRO A 219 -4.05 6.17 -9.78
N HIS A 220 -3.02 5.47 -9.32
CA HIS A 220 -2.92 4.02 -9.35
C HIS A 220 -3.64 3.34 -8.18
N PHE A 221 -3.89 4.05 -7.08
CA PHE A 221 -4.55 3.53 -5.87
C PHE A 221 -5.81 2.74 -6.17
N LEU A 222 -6.72 3.32 -6.95
CA LEU A 222 -7.97 2.64 -7.29
C LEU A 222 -7.72 1.36 -8.10
N ASP A 223 -6.68 1.28 -8.93
CA ASP A 223 -6.41 0.05 -9.68
C ASP A 223 -5.88 -1.07 -8.78
N LEU A 224 -5.00 -0.72 -7.83
CA LEU A 224 -4.45 -1.65 -6.84
C LEU A 224 -5.58 -2.23 -6.01
N VAL A 225 -6.36 -1.34 -5.38
CA VAL A 225 -7.52 -1.68 -4.56
C VAL A 225 -8.56 -2.48 -5.33
N LEU A 226 -8.88 -2.10 -6.57
CA LEU A 226 -9.93 -2.76 -7.35
C LEU A 226 -9.53 -4.12 -7.91
N ARG A 227 -8.25 -4.49 -7.95
CA ARG A 227 -7.80 -5.73 -8.59
C ARG A 227 -7.11 -6.68 -7.63
N ASN A 228 -6.69 -6.19 -6.48
CA ASN A 228 -5.95 -7.00 -5.56
C ASN A 228 -6.89 -7.96 -4.81
N HIS A 229 -6.90 -9.22 -5.24
CA HIS A 229 -7.64 -10.29 -4.57
C HIS A 229 -6.92 -10.77 -3.31
N HIS A 230 -5.71 -10.26 -3.05
CA HIS A 230 -4.91 -10.62 -1.89
C HIS A 230 -5.44 -10.02 -0.58
N HIS A 231 -6.48 -9.17 -0.58
CA HIS A 231 -7.07 -8.60 0.64
C HIS A 231 -8.20 -9.44 1.25
N PHE A 232 -8.65 -10.51 0.58
CA PHE A 232 -9.90 -11.19 0.96
C PHE A 232 -9.69 -12.63 1.45
N GLY A 233 -10.31 -12.95 2.58
CA GLY A 233 -10.43 -14.31 3.14
C GLY A 233 -9.13 -15.13 3.08
N PRO A 234 -9.16 -16.35 2.50
CA PRO A 234 -7.97 -17.19 2.38
C PRO A 234 -6.78 -16.55 1.68
N LYS A 235 -7.00 -15.61 0.75
CA LYS A 235 -5.93 -14.95 0.02
C LYS A 235 -5.20 -13.90 0.84
N ALA A 236 -5.88 -13.21 1.75
CA ALA A 236 -5.24 -12.33 2.74
C ALA A 236 -4.30 -13.13 3.64
N TYR A 237 -4.81 -14.26 4.15
CA TYR A 237 -4.02 -15.16 4.97
C TYR A 237 -2.78 -15.71 4.25
N ASP A 238 -2.95 -16.26 3.03
CA ASP A 238 -1.84 -16.78 2.22
C ASP A 238 -0.78 -15.70 1.94
N THR A 239 -1.24 -14.45 1.75
CA THR A 239 -0.39 -13.30 1.42
C THR A 239 0.41 -12.87 2.64
N TRP A 240 -0.23 -12.71 3.81
CA TRP A 240 0.46 -12.47 5.07
C TRP A 240 1.53 -13.54 5.33
N LEU A 241 1.18 -14.83 5.21
CA LEU A 241 2.15 -15.91 5.38
C LEU A 241 3.33 -15.80 4.40
N GLY A 242 3.08 -15.39 3.16
CA GLY A 242 4.12 -15.21 2.14
C GLY A 242 5.09 -14.08 2.50
N PHE A 243 4.56 -12.95 2.98
CA PHE A 243 5.35 -11.83 3.48
C PHE A 243 6.13 -12.17 4.75
N HIS A 244 5.49 -12.84 5.70
CA HIS A 244 6.10 -13.28 6.95
C HIS A 244 7.22 -14.32 6.72
N THR A 245 7.01 -15.26 5.80
CA THR A 245 8.04 -16.22 5.39
C THR A 245 9.23 -15.50 4.74
N ALA A 246 8.97 -14.54 3.86
CA ALA A 246 10.03 -13.76 3.22
C ALA A 246 10.79 -12.88 4.22
N SER A 247 10.10 -12.27 5.18
CA SER A 247 10.73 -11.45 6.23
C SER A 247 11.67 -12.30 7.08
N LEU A 248 11.27 -13.51 7.48
CA LEU A 248 12.13 -14.47 8.19
C LEU A 248 13.36 -14.85 7.35
N ALA A 249 13.17 -15.22 6.07
CA ALA A 249 14.27 -15.60 5.20
C ALA A 249 15.29 -14.47 5.00
N ILE A 250 14.84 -13.22 4.86
CA ILE A 250 15.72 -12.04 4.80
C ILE A 250 16.46 -11.86 6.12
N ALA A 251 15.78 -11.94 7.26
CA ALA A 251 16.37 -11.73 8.58
C ALA A 251 17.38 -12.81 8.99
N GLN A 252 17.29 -14.01 8.41
CA GLN A 252 18.25 -15.11 8.59
C GLN A 252 19.44 -15.01 7.62
N SER A 253 19.34 -14.17 6.59
CA SER A 253 20.36 -14.00 5.55
C SER A 253 21.37 -12.92 5.94
N SER A 254 22.57 -12.96 5.34
CA SER A 254 23.53 -11.86 5.51
C SER A 254 23.10 -10.64 4.70
N CYS A 255 23.44 -9.43 5.16
CA CYS A 255 23.16 -8.20 4.41
C CYS A 255 23.64 -8.32 2.94
N ALA A 256 24.87 -8.81 2.71
CA ALA A 256 25.43 -8.88 1.36
C ALA A 256 24.68 -9.85 0.45
N SER A 257 24.03 -10.88 1.02
CA SER A 257 23.24 -11.84 0.25
C SER A 257 21.87 -11.31 -0.18
N THR A 258 21.33 -10.31 0.53
CA THR A 258 20.03 -9.68 0.25
C THR A 258 20.18 -8.33 -0.45
N TYR A 259 21.38 -7.73 -0.44
CA TYR A 259 21.70 -6.47 -1.07
C TYR A 259 21.46 -6.50 -2.59
N ALA A 260 20.62 -5.58 -3.08
CA ALA A 260 20.25 -5.51 -4.49
C ALA A 260 20.19 -4.07 -5.05
N LEU A 261 20.76 -3.10 -4.33
CA LEU A 261 20.88 -1.73 -4.84
C LEU A 261 21.94 -1.66 -5.94
N SER A 262 21.66 -0.87 -6.97
CA SER A 262 22.63 -0.52 -8.01
C SER A 262 23.71 0.41 -7.48
N TRP A 263 24.88 0.41 -8.12
CA TRP A 263 25.97 1.34 -7.77
C TRP A 263 25.54 2.82 -7.75
N ARG A 264 24.55 3.19 -8.58
CA ARG A 264 24.02 4.57 -8.64
C ARG A 264 23.25 4.93 -7.38
N GLU A 265 22.44 3.99 -6.90
CA GLU A 265 21.68 4.14 -5.66
C GLU A 265 22.63 4.16 -4.46
N SER A 266 23.57 3.20 -4.38
CA SER A 266 24.58 3.15 -3.31
C SER A 266 25.40 4.44 -3.24
N ARG A 267 25.92 4.92 -4.39
CA ARG A 267 26.63 6.19 -4.48
C ARG A 267 25.78 7.37 -4.02
N ARG A 268 24.46 7.37 -4.31
CA ARG A 268 23.55 8.45 -3.89
C ARG A 268 23.35 8.46 -2.38
N LEU A 269 23.18 7.28 -1.77
CA LEU A 269 23.04 7.13 -0.31
C LEU A 269 24.35 7.51 0.42
N ALA A 270 25.50 7.17 -0.17
CA ALA A 270 26.82 7.45 0.39
C ALA A 270 27.28 8.92 0.34
N ARG A 271 26.59 9.81 -0.41
CA ARG A 271 27.11 11.15 -0.76
C ARG A 271 27.52 12.04 0.41
N LYS A 272 26.90 11.85 1.58
CA LYS A 272 27.16 12.63 2.80
C LYS A 272 27.75 11.76 3.93
N LEU A 273 28.06 10.50 3.63
CA LEU A 273 28.50 9.54 4.64
C LEU A 273 30.03 9.48 4.65
N LYS A 274 30.62 10.02 5.73
CA LYS A 274 32.06 10.03 5.94
C LYS A 274 32.65 8.62 5.76
N GLY A 275 33.73 8.51 4.99
CA GLY A 275 34.38 7.23 4.67
C GLY A 275 33.85 6.55 3.40
N PHE A 276 32.68 6.92 2.90
CA PHE A 276 32.08 6.35 1.68
C PHE A 276 32.00 7.33 0.50
N GLU A 277 32.33 8.61 0.74
CA GLU A 277 32.33 9.69 -0.27
C GLU A 277 33.30 9.45 -1.43
N THR A 278 34.44 8.81 -1.14
CA THR A 278 35.54 8.58 -2.09
C THR A 278 35.48 7.23 -2.78
N VAL A 279 34.56 6.35 -2.36
CA VAL A 279 34.38 5.02 -2.95
C VAL A 279 34.00 5.15 -4.41
N ARG A 280 34.72 4.46 -5.29
CA ARG A 280 34.41 4.41 -6.72
C ARG A 280 33.38 3.33 -7.03
N TRP A 281 32.13 3.60 -6.62
CA TRP A 281 31.01 2.64 -6.73
C TRP A 281 30.84 2.00 -8.11
N GLN A 282 31.08 2.75 -9.20
CA GLN A 282 30.95 2.22 -10.56
C GLN A 282 32.06 1.23 -10.98
N GLU A 283 33.15 1.12 -10.21
CA GLU A 283 34.28 0.22 -10.47
C GLU A 283 34.19 -1.08 -9.64
N LEU A 284 33.23 -1.19 -8.72
CA LEU A 284 33.03 -2.37 -7.90
C LEU A 284 32.29 -3.45 -8.70
N ASP A 285 32.73 -4.71 -8.57
CA ASP A 285 31.93 -5.86 -9.00
C ASP A 285 30.74 -6.11 -8.05
N ASP A 286 29.85 -7.02 -8.41
CA ASP A 286 28.62 -7.28 -7.63
C ASP A 286 28.88 -7.72 -6.18
N ALA A 287 29.97 -8.45 -5.93
CA ALA A 287 30.31 -8.93 -4.59
C ALA A 287 30.89 -7.80 -3.73
N ALA A 288 31.83 -7.03 -4.28
CA ALA A 288 32.42 -5.87 -3.63
C ALA A 288 31.40 -4.74 -3.43
N LEU A 289 30.46 -4.57 -4.36
CA LEU A 289 29.34 -3.64 -4.26
C LEU A 289 28.43 -4.02 -3.08
N ALA A 290 28.07 -5.30 -2.96
CA ALA A 290 27.24 -5.78 -1.86
C ALA A 290 27.95 -5.60 -0.50
N GLN A 291 29.22 -5.98 -0.40
CA GLN A 291 29.99 -5.82 0.84
C GLN A 291 30.16 -4.35 1.25
N THR A 292 30.57 -3.50 0.31
CA THR A 292 30.77 -2.06 0.56
C THR A 292 29.43 -1.36 0.85
N GLY A 293 28.37 -1.78 0.15
CA GLY A 293 27.00 -1.34 0.38
C GLY A 293 26.49 -1.70 1.77
N CYS A 294 26.78 -2.91 2.25
CA CYS A 294 26.43 -3.33 3.61
C CYS A 294 27.20 -2.57 4.67
N ALA A 295 28.51 -2.36 4.50
CA ALA A 295 29.29 -1.52 5.40
C ALA A 295 28.73 -0.09 5.48
N MET A 296 28.29 0.48 4.35
CA MET A 296 27.63 1.80 4.30
C MET A 296 26.31 1.79 5.09
N LEU A 297 25.46 0.78 4.89
CA LEU A 297 24.19 0.64 5.60
C LEU A 297 24.40 0.38 7.10
N GLY A 298 25.45 -0.35 7.48
CA GLY A 298 25.85 -0.60 8.86
C GLY A 298 26.26 0.68 9.57
N GLU A 299 27.02 1.56 8.92
CA GLU A 299 27.37 2.88 9.48
C GLU A 299 26.14 3.78 9.62
N LEU A 300 25.23 3.80 8.64
CA LEU A 300 23.94 4.50 8.78
C LEU A 300 23.13 3.95 9.97
N THR A 301 23.07 2.62 10.10
CA THR A 301 22.41 1.93 11.22
C THR A 301 23.01 2.34 12.55
N ARG A 302 24.34 2.35 12.67
CA ARG A 302 25.03 2.82 13.87
C ARG A 302 24.59 4.24 14.23
N GLN A 303 24.59 5.17 13.27
CA GLN A 303 24.17 6.56 13.51
C GLN A 303 22.69 6.68 13.94
N ARG A 304 21.80 5.83 13.42
CA ARG A 304 20.40 5.78 13.87
C ARG A 304 20.26 5.20 15.27
N LEU A 305 20.99 4.13 15.58
CA LEU A 305 20.99 3.52 16.91
C LEU A 305 21.54 4.45 17.97
N MET A 306 22.57 5.26 17.66
CA MET A 306 23.07 6.26 18.60
C MET A 306 22.03 7.35 18.88
N ARG A 307 21.28 7.81 17.86
CA ARG A 307 20.18 8.76 18.07
C ARG A 307 19.05 8.16 18.89
N TRP A 308 18.71 6.89 18.64
CA TRP A 308 17.78 6.15 19.48
C TRP A 308 18.28 6.05 20.92
N ALA A 309 19.57 5.76 21.11
CA ALA A 309 20.19 5.66 22.44
C ALA A 309 20.01 6.94 23.27
N ASP A 310 20.05 8.10 22.61
CA ASP A 310 19.89 9.40 23.27
C ASP A 310 18.44 9.72 23.65
N ARG A 311 17.45 9.24 22.88
CA ARG A 311 16.04 9.73 22.94
C ARG A 311 14.99 8.69 23.31
N GLY A 312 15.27 7.42 23.07
CA GLY A 312 14.35 6.31 23.25
C GLY A 312 13.97 6.08 24.71
N GLU A 313 12.82 5.43 24.92
CA GLU A 313 12.32 5.08 26.26
C GLU A 313 13.39 4.28 27.04
N PRO A 314 13.78 4.68 28.27
CA PRO A 314 14.84 4.01 29.02
C PRO A 314 14.60 2.50 29.23
N SER A 315 13.34 2.12 29.47
CA SER A 315 12.90 0.72 29.64
C SER A 315 13.22 -0.15 28.40
N LEU A 316 13.19 0.44 27.20
CA LEU A 316 13.48 -0.24 25.94
C LEU A 316 14.99 -0.25 25.61
N ARG A 317 15.76 0.72 26.11
CA ARG A 317 17.21 0.79 25.85
C ARG A 317 18.03 -0.07 26.81
N GLN A 318 17.58 -0.19 28.06
CA GLN A 318 18.31 -0.89 29.12
C GLN A 318 18.78 -2.31 28.73
N PRO A 319 17.97 -3.18 28.09
CA PRO A 319 18.40 -4.55 27.75
C PRO A 319 19.59 -4.62 26.80
N VAL A 320 19.85 -3.56 26.04
CA VAL A 320 20.89 -3.50 25.00
C VAL A 320 21.93 -2.42 25.29
N GLN A 321 21.94 -1.84 26.50
CA GLN A 321 22.80 -0.71 26.83
C GLN A 321 24.29 -1.01 26.63
N ALA A 322 24.76 -2.21 27.00
CA ALA A 322 26.15 -2.61 26.80
C ALA A 322 26.57 -2.58 25.32
N PHE A 323 25.66 -2.95 24.42
CA PHE A 323 25.90 -2.87 22.98
C PHE A 323 25.90 -1.41 22.49
N LEU A 324 24.99 -0.57 22.99
CA LEU A 324 24.94 0.86 22.66
C LEU A 324 26.22 1.59 23.13
N ASP A 325 26.71 1.29 24.34
CA ASP A 325 27.96 1.84 24.87
C ASP A 325 29.16 1.42 24.00
N THR A 326 29.13 0.18 23.52
CA THR A 326 30.10 -0.36 22.59
C THR A 326 30.06 0.37 21.24
N LEU A 327 28.87 0.73 20.72
CA LEU A 327 28.74 1.53 19.48
C LEU A 327 29.25 2.97 19.63
N ALA A 328 29.15 3.54 20.84
CA ALA A 328 29.57 4.91 21.13
C ALA A 328 31.11 5.09 21.13
N SER A 329 31.87 4.01 21.31
CA SER A 329 33.34 4.04 21.46
C SER A 329 34.08 3.28 20.34
N PRO A 330 34.04 3.73 19.07
CA PRO A 330 34.60 2.97 17.94
C PRO A 330 36.14 2.91 17.87
N GLY A 331 36.88 3.69 18.66
CA GLY A 331 38.33 3.85 18.51
C GLY A 331 39.24 3.10 19.50
N ALA A 332 38.68 2.27 20.40
CA ALA A 332 39.43 1.59 21.46
C ALA A 332 39.43 0.05 21.34
N LYS A 333 39.00 -0.47 20.18
CA LYS A 333 38.76 -1.90 19.98
C LYS A 333 39.88 -2.56 19.19
N ASP A 334 40.10 -3.84 19.46
CA ASP A 334 40.93 -4.66 18.58
C ASP A 334 40.18 -5.05 17.29
N GLU A 335 40.91 -5.65 16.34
CA GLU A 335 40.37 -6.02 15.03
C GLU A 335 39.22 -7.05 15.10
N LEU A 336 39.21 -7.91 16.12
CA LEU A 336 38.20 -8.97 16.28
C LEU A 336 36.89 -8.38 16.83
N GLU A 337 36.98 -7.50 17.81
CA GLU A 337 35.84 -6.76 18.35
C GLU A 337 35.20 -5.86 17.29
N GLU A 338 36.00 -5.24 16.42
CA GLU A 338 35.49 -4.43 15.32
C GLU A 338 34.79 -5.29 14.26
N ALA A 339 35.33 -6.46 13.93
CA ALA A 339 34.70 -7.41 13.01
C ALA A 339 33.36 -7.94 13.55
N ALA A 340 33.29 -8.29 14.84
CA ALA A 340 32.06 -8.75 15.48
C ALA A 340 30.98 -7.65 15.49
N LEU A 341 31.36 -6.40 15.78
CA LEU A 341 30.46 -5.26 15.73
C LEU A 341 29.87 -5.04 14.34
N ARG A 342 30.71 -5.13 13.30
CA ARG A 342 30.29 -4.99 11.90
C ARG A 342 29.30 -6.10 11.51
N GLN A 343 29.59 -7.35 11.88
CA GLN A 343 28.69 -8.47 11.63
C GLN A 343 27.33 -8.29 12.31
N GLU A 344 27.31 -7.77 13.53
CA GLU A 344 26.06 -7.51 14.22
C GLU A 344 25.26 -6.37 13.57
N LEU A 345 25.92 -5.27 13.19
CA LEU A 345 25.28 -4.21 12.41
C LEU A 345 24.74 -4.71 11.06
N ASP A 346 25.45 -5.59 10.36
CA ASP A 346 24.97 -6.23 9.14
C ASP A 346 23.70 -7.06 9.39
N THR A 347 23.61 -7.70 10.55
CA THR A 347 22.41 -8.46 10.97
C THR A 347 21.24 -7.52 11.28
N VAL A 348 21.50 -6.35 11.89
CA VAL A 348 20.48 -5.32 12.09
C VAL A 348 20.00 -4.79 10.73
N VAL A 349 20.90 -4.55 9.77
CA VAL A 349 20.53 -4.11 8.41
C VAL A 349 19.65 -5.12 7.71
N ALA A 350 20.01 -6.41 7.73
CA ALA A 350 19.16 -7.46 7.17
C ALA A 350 17.78 -7.49 7.84
N SER A 351 17.74 -7.33 9.16
CA SER A 351 16.49 -7.27 9.93
C SER A 351 15.64 -6.04 9.60
N LEU A 352 16.25 -4.88 9.31
CA LEU A 352 15.54 -3.69 8.86
C LEU A 352 14.88 -3.90 7.49
N VAL A 353 15.60 -4.54 6.55
CA VAL A 353 15.03 -4.90 5.25
C VAL A 353 13.89 -5.89 5.41
N ALA A 354 14.03 -6.88 6.30
CA ALA A 354 12.98 -7.84 6.60
C ALA A 354 11.70 -7.17 7.13
N LEU A 355 11.83 -6.15 7.99
CA LEU A 355 10.69 -5.42 8.55
C LEU A 355 9.86 -4.65 7.51
N ILE A 356 10.42 -4.35 6.33
CA ILE A 356 9.65 -3.81 5.21
C ILE A 356 8.60 -4.81 4.73
N PHE A 357 8.99 -6.08 4.65
CA PHE A 357 8.11 -7.17 4.22
C PHE A 357 7.16 -7.58 5.34
N GLU A 358 7.64 -7.66 6.58
CA GLU A 358 6.78 -7.94 7.73
C GLU A 358 5.71 -6.85 7.91
N GLY A 359 6.11 -5.58 7.86
CA GLY A 359 5.19 -4.45 7.95
C GLY A 359 4.14 -4.47 6.84
N ASN A 360 4.53 -4.79 5.60
CA ASN A 360 3.57 -4.94 4.50
C ASN A 360 2.67 -6.19 4.66
N GLY A 361 3.20 -7.28 5.21
CA GLY A 361 2.44 -8.48 5.55
C GLY A 361 1.38 -8.24 6.63
N LEU A 362 1.67 -7.38 7.61
CA LEU A 362 0.74 -7.02 8.68
C LEU A 362 -0.54 -6.38 8.17
N HIS A 363 -0.50 -5.65 7.05
CA HIS A 363 -1.70 -5.15 6.40
C HIS A 363 -2.67 -6.30 6.05
N PHE A 364 -2.18 -7.32 5.35
CA PHE A 364 -3.02 -8.48 4.98
C PHE A 364 -3.46 -9.32 6.18
N LEU A 365 -2.68 -9.34 7.26
CA LEU A 365 -3.12 -9.94 8.52
C LEU A 365 -4.30 -9.15 9.10
N GLN A 366 -4.23 -7.82 9.10
CA GLN A 366 -5.26 -6.90 9.60
C GLN A 366 -6.55 -6.99 8.78
N ASP A 367 -6.46 -7.02 7.45
CA ASP A 367 -7.58 -7.28 6.55
C ASP A 367 -8.30 -8.59 6.88
N GLY A 368 -7.55 -9.62 7.30
CA GLY A 368 -8.13 -10.88 7.76
C GLY A 368 -9.12 -10.72 8.93
N PHE A 369 -9.02 -9.63 9.70
CA PHE A 369 -9.93 -9.29 10.79
C PHE A 369 -11.04 -8.31 10.39
N ALA A 370 -11.06 -7.82 9.14
CA ALA A 370 -12.05 -6.85 8.67
C ALA A 370 -13.30 -7.54 8.09
N GLY A 371 -14.50 -7.11 8.51
CA GLY A 371 -15.77 -7.80 8.19
C GLY A 371 -16.02 -8.03 6.70
N GLY A 372 -15.91 -6.97 5.90
CA GLY A 372 -16.04 -6.99 4.45
C GLY A 372 -14.93 -7.78 3.77
N HIS A 373 -13.78 -7.98 4.41
CA HIS A 373 -12.68 -8.76 3.85
C HIS A 373 -12.84 -10.27 4.15
N VAL A 374 -13.49 -10.60 5.27
CA VAL A 374 -13.77 -11.98 5.69
C VAL A 374 -14.83 -12.64 4.79
N ARG A 375 -15.93 -11.94 4.49
CA ARG A 375 -17.10 -12.55 3.79
C ARG A 375 -17.16 -12.27 2.29
N THR A 376 -16.44 -11.28 1.77
CA THR A 376 -16.54 -10.94 0.34
C THR A 376 -15.91 -12.05 -0.51
N ILE A 377 -16.77 -12.92 -1.05
CA ILE A 377 -16.40 -13.93 -2.05
C ILE A 377 -16.54 -13.29 -3.42
N ARG A 378 -15.43 -13.13 -4.14
CA ARG A 378 -15.40 -12.44 -5.44
C ARG A 378 -16.03 -13.19 -6.62
N THR A 379 -16.97 -14.10 -6.39
CA THR A 379 -17.60 -14.91 -7.45
C THR A 379 -19.11 -15.12 -7.27
N ARG A 380 -19.91 -14.31 -8.00
CA ARG A 380 -21.24 -14.53 -8.62
C ARG A 380 -22.18 -13.36 -8.32
N GLY A 381 -22.24 -12.40 -9.24
CA GLY A 381 -22.96 -11.13 -9.08
C GLY A 381 -21.97 -9.97 -9.17
N GLY A 382 -22.31 -8.87 -9.85
CA GLY A 382 -21.32 -7.87 -10.30
C GLY A 382 -20.54 -7.16 -9.19
N LEU A 383 -19.46 -6.45 -9.54
CA LEU A 383 -18.61 -5.72 -8.58
C LEU A 383 -19.39 -4.77 -7.65
N GLY A 384 -20.52 -4.21 -8.11
CA GLY A 384 -21.38 -3.37 -7.28
C GLY A 384 -22.11 -4.12 -6.16
N GLU A 385 -22.42 -5.40 -6.34
CA GLU A 385 -23.02 -6.24 -5.29
C GLU A 385 -21.96 -6.64 -4.26
N ALA A 386 -20.80 -7.12 -4.73
CA ALA A 386 -19.65 -7.35 -3.86
C ALA A 386 -19.25 -6.09 -3.06
N ARG A 387 -19.36 -4.90 -3.67
CA ARG A 387 -19.17 -3.62 -2.97
C ARG A 387 -20.21 -3.41 -1.88
N HIS A 388 -21.48 -3.56 -2.23
CA HIS A 388 -22.57 -3.32 -1.30
C HIS A 388 -22.43 -4.22 -0.08
N ASP A 389 -22.15 -5.51 -0.31
CA ASP A 389 -21.96 -6.49 0.75
C ASP A 389 -20.72 -6.17 1.58
N HIS A 390 -19.60 -5.86 0.93
CA HIS A 390 -18.37 -5.42 1.60
C HIS A 390 -18.60 -4.21 2.51
N ASP A 391 -19.20 -3.15 1.95
CA ASP A 391 -19.45 -1.89 2.65
C ASP A 391 -20.46 -2.07 3.79
N HIS A 392 -21.49 -2.90 3.58
CA HIS A 392 -22.47 -3.27 4.59
C HIS A 392 -21.84 -4.08 5.72
N ASP A 393 -21.01 -5.07 5.40
CA ASP A 393 -20.32 -5.94 6.36
C ASP A 393 -19.30 -5.20 7.20
N ASN A 394 -18.60 -4.24 6.61
CA ASN A 394 -17.68 -3.37 7.35
C ASN A 394 -18.43 -2.56 8.42
N ALA A 395 -19.63 -2.07 8.12
CA ALA A 395 -20.42 -1.23 9.02
C ALA A 395 -21.18 -2.02 10.09
N GLU A 396 -21.89 -3.09 9.72
CA GLU A 396 -22.73 -3.89 10.62
C GLU A 396 -21.93 -4.93 11.42
N GLY A 397 -20.73 -5.26 10.94
CA GLY A 397 -19.84 -6.25 11.51
C GLY A 397 -20.30 -7.68 11.22
N VAL A 398 -19.34 -8.54 10.86
CA VAL A 398 -19.55 -9.95 10.56
C VAL A 398 -19.13 -10.80 11.75
N THR A 399 -19.96 -11.77 12.15
CA THR A 399 -19.53 -12.75 13.16
C THR A 399 -18.50 -13.68 12.52
N ALA A 400 -17.27 -13.63 13.03
CA ALA A 400 -16.12 -14.37 12.50
C ALA A 400 -15.49 -15.23 13.59
N VAL A 401 -14.64 -16.18 13.20
CA VAL A 401 -13.92 -17.05 14.14
C VAL A 401 -12.44 -17.04 13.84
N LEU A 402 -11.65 -16.62 14.83
CA LEU A 402 -10.21 -16.76 14.85
C LEU A 402 -9.85 -18.15 15.38
N ARG A 403 -9.08 -18.93 14.61
CA ARG A 403 -8.53 -20.20 15.07
C ARG A 403 -7.05 -20.08 15.35
N THR A 404 -6.68 -20.32 16.60
CA THR A 404 -5.29 -20.34 17.03
C THR A 404 -4.96 -21.70 17.65
N ARG A 405 -3.73 -21.86 18.14
CA ARG A 405 -3.32 -23.06 18.87
C ARG A 405 -4.09 -23.23 20.19
N SER A 406 -4.46 -22.13 20.85
CA SER A 406 -5.14 -22.16 22.14
C SER A 406 -6.65 -22.38 22.03
N GLY A 407 -7.25 -22.25 20.83
CA GLY A 407 -8.66 -22.53 20.63
C GLY A 407 -9.30 -21.81 19.45
N ASP A 408 -10.62 -21.91 19.40
CA ASP A 408 -11.48 -21.21 18.45
C ASP A 408 -12.14 -20.05 19.20
N PHE A 409 -11.92 -18.83 18.72
CA PHE A 409 -12.35 -17.60 19.39
C PHE A 409 -13.31 -16.83 18.47
N PRO A 410 -14.63 -16.91 18.72
CA PRO A 410 -15.59 -16.16 17.94
C PRO A 410 -15.58 -14.68 18.36
N PHE A 411 -15.72 -13.79 17.39
CA PHE A 411 -15.76 -12.34 17.58
C PHE A 411 -16.63 -11.67 16.50
N VAL A 412 -16.81 -10.35 16.59
CA VAL A 412 -17.44 -9.55 15.52
C VAL A 412 -16.34 -8.75 14.83
N ALA A 413 -16.19 -8.98 13.53
CA ALA A 413 -15.28 -8.30 12.64
C ALA A 413 -16.00 -7.09 12.00
N TYR A 414 -15.78 -5.90 12.52
CA TYR A 414 -16.04 -4.64 11.81
C TYR A 414 -14.93 -4.39 10.78
N GLY A 415 -15.19 -3.54 9.80
CA GLY A 415 -14.23 -3.27 8.73
C GLY A 415 -13.26 -2.13 9.00
N ASP A 416 -12.46 -1.84 7.97
CA ASP A 416 -11.55 -0.71 7.98
C ASP A 416 -12.29 0.62 8.16
N SER A 417 -11.59 1.60 8.73
CA SER A 417 -12.15 2.89 9.16
C SER A 417 -13.09 2.80 10.37
N PHE A 418 -13.56 1.62 10.81
CA PHE A 418 -14.45 1.51 11.97
C PHE A 418 -13.68 1.31 13.28
N LEU A 419 -12.44 0.80 13.25
CA LEU A 419 -11.64 0.66 14.46
C LEU A 419 -11.17 2.01 14.97
N LEU A 420 -11.15 3.06 14.16
CA LEU A 420 -10.91 4.44 14.63
C LEU A 420 -12.18 5.25 14.89
N GLY A 421 -13.36 4.63 14.77
CA GLY A 421 -14.66 5.26 15.00
C GLY A 421 -14.89 5.71 16.46
N PRO A 422 -15.68 6.77 16.67
CA PRO A 422 -16.09 7.19 18.01
C PRO A 422 -16.96 6.12 18.69
N PRO A 423 -17.03 6.07 20.02
CA PRO A 423 -17.92 5.14 20.71
C PRO A 423 -19.40 5.53 20.52
N THR A 424 -20.28 4.55 20.33
CA THR A 424 -21.74 4.77 20.26
C THR A 424 -22.38 4.96 21.62
N ALA A 425 -21.74 4.43 22.67
CA ALA A 425 -22.17 4.55 24.05
C ALA A 425 -20.95 4.52 25.00
N VAL A 426 -21.18 4.85 26.27
CA VAL A 426 -20.17 4.68 27.33
C VAL A 426 -20.60 3.52 28.21
N PRO A 427 -20.18 2.28 27.91
CA PRO A 427 -20.53 1.13 28.74
C PRO A 427 -19.91 1.29 30.12
N GLN A 428 -20.66 0.91 31.17
CA GLN A 428 -20.11 0.86 32.54
C GLN A 428 -18.96 -0.15 32.64
N SER A 429 -19.04 -1.22 31.85
CA SER A 429 -18.04 -2.28 31.77
C SER A 429 -18.14 -3.02 30.44
N CYS A 430 -16.99 -3.50 29.96
CA CYS A 430 -16.91 -4.40 28.81
C CYS A 430 -16.59 -5.85 29.21
N ALA A 431 -16.79 -6.20 30.48
CA ALA A 431 -16.70 -7.59 30.89
C ALA A 431 -17.90 -8.38 30.34
N TRP A 432 -17.65 -9.48 29.63
CA TRP A 432 -18.70 -10.23 28.93
C TRP A 432 -19.83 -10.72 29.84
N HIS A 433 -19.50 -11.16 31.05
CA HIS A 433 -20.50 -11.63 32.01
C HIS A 433 -21.41 -10.51 32.52
N GLU A 434 -20.89 -9.29 32.63
CA GLU A 434 -21.67 -8.11 33.05
C GLU A 434 -22.59 -7.64 31.92
N LEU A 435 -22.12 -7.66 30.67
CA LEU A 435 -22.96 -7.34 29.49
C LEU A 435 -24.07 -8.37 29.22
N LEU A 436 -23.90 -9.61 29.69
CA LEU A 436 -24.93 -10.65 29.63
C LEU A 436 -25.95 -10.53 30.77
N ALA A 437 -25.51 -10.06 31.94
CA ALA A 437 -26.35 -9.96 33.14
C ALA A 437 -27.12 -8.64 33.21
N ALA A 438 -26.50 -7.55 32.75
CA ALA A 438 -27.15 -6.27 32.54
C ALA A 438 -27.96 -6.33 31.24
N ASP A 439 -29.13 -5.71 31.19
CA ASP A 439 -29.87 -5.50 29.93
C ASP A 439 -29.16 -4.41 29.10
N ALA A 440 -27.89 -4.68 28.75
CA ALA A 440 -27.02 -3.77 28.04
C ALA A 440 -27.64 -3.40 26.70
N SER A 441 -27.66 -2.12 26.40
CA SER A 441 -28.19 -1.62 25.14
C SER A 441 -27.33 -2.13 23.96
N PRO A 442 -27.92 -2.30 22.76
CA PRO A 442 -27.15 -2.65 21.57
C PRO A 442 -25.96 -1.73 21.28
N ALA A 443 -26.04 -0.45 21.66
CA ALA A 443 -24.97 0.52 21.53
C ALA A 443 -23.78 0.24 22.47
N GLU A 444 -24.05 -0.18 23.72
CA GLU A 444 -23.00 -0.58 24.67
C GLU A 444 -22.31 -1.87 24.24
N VAL A 445 -23.09 -2.87 23.78
CA VAL A 445 -22.55 -4.11 23.24
C VAL A 445 -21.63 -3.83 22.06
N SER A 446 -22.08 -3.04 21.08
CA SER A 446 -21.27 -2.69 19.89
C SER A 446 -19.97 -1.98 20.27
N THR A 447 -20.02 -1.05 21.24
CA THR A 447 -18.81 -0.37 21.74
C THR A 447 -17.80 -1.36 22.32
N CYS A 448 -18.26 -2.35 23.10
CA CYS A 448 -17.38 -3.36 23.69
C CYS A 448 -16.86 -4.37 22.66
N LEU A 449 -17.64 -4.70 21.63
CA LEU A 449 -17.21 -5.55 20.52
C LEU A 449 -16.09 -4.90 19.69
N ILE A 450 -16.25 -3.62 19.31
CA ILE A 450 -15.22 -2.84 18.59
C ILE A 450 -13.95 -2.77 19.44
N ARG A 451 -14.08 -2.47 20.73
CA ARG A 451 -12.95 -2.47 21.66
C ARG A 451 -12.20 -3.80 21.69
N HIS A 452 -12.93 -4.91 21.75
CA HIS A 452 -12.32 -6.23 21.72
C HIS A 452 -11.59 -6.51 20.41
N GLN A 453 -12.20 -6.15 19.27
CA GLN A 453 -11.55 -6.30 17.96
C GLN A 453 -10.28 -5.45 17.84
N ARG A 454 -10.28 -4.18 18.29
CA ARG A 454 -9.07 -3.34 18.35
C ARG A 454 -7.93 -4.05 19.07
N GLY A 455 -8.22 -4.58 20.27
CA GLY A 455 -7.25 -5.34 21.05
C GLY A 455 -6.78 -6.60 20.34
N LEU A 456 -7.69 -7.33 19.71
CA LEU A 456 -7.40 -8.57 18.98
C LEU A 456 -6.45 -8.34 17.80
N VAL A 457 -6.72 -7.31 16.99
CA VAL A 457 -5.94 -6.96 15.80
C VAL A 457 -4.53 -6.51 16.19
N VAL A 458 -4.40 -5.65 17.21
CA VAL A 458 -3.10 -5.21 17.72
C VAL A 458 -2.33 -6.36 18.36
N ALA A 459 -3.00 -7.21 19.14
CA ALA A 459 -2.38 -8.36 19.79
C ALA A 459 -1.86 -9.38 18.78
N SER A 460 -2.64 -9.67 17.73
CA SER A 460 -2.24 -10.58 16.65
C SER A 460 -1.09 -10.02 15.81
N SER A 461 -1.14 -8.72 15.50
CA SER A 461 -0.04 -8.03 14.80
C SER A 461 1.25 -8.01 15.64
N ALA A 462 1.14 -7.77 16.95
CA ALA A 462 2.28 -7.81 17.86
C ALA A 462 2.85 -9.24 17.98
N ALA A 463 1.97 -10.25 18.03
CA ALA A 463 2.35 -11.65 18.02
C ALA A 463 3.12 -12.03 16.74
N SER A 464 2.76 -11.50 15.56
CA SER A 464 3.48 -11.70 14.30
C SER A 464 4.90 -11.13 14.35
N LEU A 465 5.05 -9.93 14.89
CA LEU A 465 6.36 -9.29 15.07
C LEU A 465 7.24 -10.03 16.10
N ILE A 466 6.64 -10.55 17.18
CA ILE A 466 7.34 -11.40 18.15
C ILE A 466 7.75 -12.72 17.49
N ASP A 467 6.87 -13.35 16.72
CA ASP A 467 7.17 -14.58 15.98
C ASP A 467 8.36 -14.37 15.03
N TRP A 468 8.34 -13.28 14.27
CA TRP A 468 9.45 -12.85 13.42
C TRP A 468 10.74 -12.64 14.22
N ALA A 469 10.67 -11.90 15.33
CA ALA A 469 11.84 -11.65 16.17
C ALA A 469 12.43 -12.96 16.74
N LEU A 470 11.58 -13.94 17.03
CA LEU A 470 11.92 -15.24 17.60
C LEU A 470 12.14 -16.34 16.56
N ASP A 471 12.31 -15.98 15.29
CA ASP A 471 12.71 -16.91 14.22
C ASP A 471 11.63 -17.91 13.81
N GLY A 472 10.35 -17.50 13.85
CA GLY A 472 9.23 -18.25 13.29
C GLY A 472 8.76 -19.41 14.16
N LEU A 473 8.15 -19.13 15.32
CA LEU A 473 7.56 -20.14 16.22
C LEU A 473 6.25 -20.73 15.65
N LEU A 474 5.58 -20.02 14.76
CA LEU A 474 4.31 -20.44 14.17
C LEU A 474 4.44 -21.63 13.20
N PHE A 475 5.62 -21.79 12.57
CA PHE A 475 5.86 -22.79 11.52
C PHE A 475 6.12 -24.21 12.06
N GLU A 476 5.91 -25.22 11.20
CA GLU A 476 6.25 -26.62 11.49
C GLU A 476 7.70 -26.98 11.12
N PRO A 477 8.39 -27.84 11.91
CA PRO A 477 7.89 -28.55 13.09
C PRO A 477 7.88 -27.65 14.34
N VAL A 478 6.76 -27.70 15.06
CA VAL A 478 6.54 -26.93 16.27
C VAL A 478 7.46 -27.38 17.39
N ASP A 479 8.23 -26.45 17.92
CA ASP A 479 8.87 -26.64 19.23
C ASP A 479 7.90 -26.19 20.33
N ALA A 480 7.08 -27.14 20.81
CA ALA A 480 6.10 -26.88 21.87
C ALA A 480 6.77 -26.40 23.16
N ALA A 481 8.04 -26.77 23.39
CA ALA A 481 8.80 -26.27 24.53
C ALA A 481 9.13 -24.79 24.34
N ARG A 482 9.50 -24.34 23.14
CA ARG A 482 9.71 -22.91 22.84
C ARG A 482 8.45 -22.07 23.03
N CYS A 483 7.28 -22.57 22.64
CA CYS A 483 6.01 -21.89 22.87
C CYS A 483 5.70 -21.66 24.36
N ALA A 484 6.19 -22.52 25.26
CA ALA A 484 5.90 -22.46 26.69
C ALA A 484 6.96 -21.70 27.53
N GLN A 485 8.00 -21.13 26.90
CA GLN A 485 9.16 -20.53 27.59
C GLN A 485 8.91 -19.13 28.16
N GLY A 486 7.73 -18.54 27.96
CA GLY A 486 7.40 -17.25 28.53
C GLY A 486 6.18 -16.59 27.88
N PRO A 487 5.77 -15.41 28.38
CA PRO A 487 4.58 -14.71 27.89
C PRO A 487 4.67 -14.32 26.41
N ALA A 488 5.83 -13.84 25.96
CA ALA A 488 6.01 -13.42 24.56
C ALA A 488 5.95 -14.61 23.59
N GLN A 489 6.64 -15.71 23.91
CA GLN A 489 6.57 -16.95 23.13
C GLN A 489 5.15 -17.54 23.12
N SER A 490 4.50 -17.54 24.27
CA SER A 490 3.13 -18.06 24.40
C SER A 490 2.15 -17.21 23.60
N ALA A 491 2.29 -15.89 23.62
CA ALA A 491 1.50 -14.97 22.80
C ALA A 491 1.70 -15.21 21.30
N ALA A 492 2.96 -15.31 20.84
CA ALA A 492 3.28 -15.61 19.43
C ALA A 492 2.61 -16.92 18.96
N CYS A 493 2.69 -17.98 19.75
CA CYS A 493 2.10 -19.26 19.39
C CYS A 493 0.56 -19.30 19.46
N ASN A 494 -0.05 -18.55 20.38
CA ASN A 494 -1.47 -18.72 20.72
C ASN A 494 -2.40 -17.59 20.25
N LEU A 495 -1.86 -16.48 19.75
CA LEU A 495 -2.67 -15.37 19.23
C LEU A 495 -2.68 -15.30 17.70
N LEU A 496 -1.75 -15.98 17.03
CA LEU A 496 -1.70 -15.98 15.57
C LEU A 496 -2.70 -16.97 14.94
N PRO A 497 -3.31 -16.59 13.80
CA PRO A 497 -4.20 -17.47 13.07
C PRO A 497 -3.44 -18.66 12.45
N LEU A 498 -3.94 -19.88 12.68
CA LEU A 498 -3.44 -21.10 12.02
C LEU A 498 -4.07 -21.33 10.65
N THR A 499 -5.18 -20.66 10.37
CA THR A 499 -5.89 -20.68 9.09
C THR A 499 -6.49 -19.31 8.85
N ALA A 500 -6.92 -19.05 7.63
CA ALA A 500 -7.73 -17.86 7.34
C ALA A 500 -8.91 -17.73 8.32
N ILE A 501 -9.14 -16.51 8.78
CA ILE A 501 -10.34 -16.16 9.54
C ILE A 501 -11.54 -16.32 8.61
N ALA A 502 -12.60 -16.95 9.10
CA ALA A 502 -13.79 -17.22 8.31
C ALA A 502 -15.05 -16.76 9.04
N ALA A 503 -16.08 -16.42 8.25
CA ALA A 503 -17.40 -16.13 8.78
C ALA A 503 -17.97 -17.35 9.52
N ALA A 504 -18.73 -17.10 10.57
CA ALA A 504 -19.40 -18.16 11.31
C ALA A 504 -20.35 -18.94 10.38
N GLY A 505 -20.18 -20.26 10.32
CA GLY A 505 -20.92 -21.14 9.41
C GLY A 505 -20.18 -21.53 8.12
N GLU A 506 -19.10 -20.82 7.76
CA GLU A 506 -18.23 -21.14 6.61
C GLU A 506 -16.96 -21.91 7.02
N LEU A 507 -16.86 -22.18 8.32
CA LEU A 507 -15.75 -22.86 8.95
C LEU A 507 -15.64 -24.32 8.49
N PRO A 508 -14.53 -24.73 7.84
CA PRO A 508 -14.30 -26.16 7.59
C PRO A 508 -14.10 -26.89 8.93
N PRO A 509 -14.40 -28.19 9.04
CA PRO A 509 -14.14 -28.96 10.26
C PRO A 509 -12.70 -28.78 10.71
N ARG A 510 -12.47 -28.64 12.02
CA ARG A 510 -11.10 -28.50 12.56
C ARG A 510 -10.32 -29.74 12.16
N ALA A 511 -9.29 -29.57 11.34
CA ALA A 511 -8.36 -30.67 11.08
C ALA A 511 -7.64 -30.98 12.39
N ASN A 512 -7.70 -32.24 12.84
CA ASN A 512 -7.11 -32.69 14.11
C ASN A 512 -5.58 -32.51 14.18
N ASN A 513 -4.94 -32.11 13.08
CA ASN A 513 -3.48 -32.04 12.92
C ASN A 513 -2.94 -30.62 12.66
N LEU A 514 -3.74 -29.56 12.83
CA LEU A 514 -3.22 -28.18 12.69
C LEU A 514 -2.43 -27.81 13.94
N THR A 515 -1.15 -28.19 13.97
CA THR A 515 -0.20 -27.84 15.04
C THR A 515 0.62 -26.60 14.70
N GLY A 516 0.91 -26.36 13.42
CA GLY A 516 1.54 -25.13 12.94
C GLY A 516 1.08 -24.78 11.52
N VAL A 517 1.82 -23.86 10.88
CA VAL A 517 1.56 -23.42 9.50
C VAL A 517 2.72 -23.78 8.58
N HIS A 518 2.45 -23.93 7.28
CA HIS A 518 3.50 -24.12 6.29
C HIS A 518 3.97 -22.79 5.71
N PRO A 519 5.26 -22.66 5.36
CA PRO A 519 5.78 -21.50 4.64
C PRO A 519 5.00 -21.24 3.34
N SER A 520 4.82 -19.97 3.02
CA SER A 520 4.22 -19.51 1.77
C SER A 520 5.22 -18.63 1.00
N THR A 521 4.92 -18.33 -0.26
CA THR A 521 5.75 -17.45 -1.09
C THR A 521 5.11 -16.08 -1.24
N LEU A 522 5.92 -15.06 -1.46
CA LEU A 522 5.41 -13.72 -1.80
C LEU A 522 4.38 -13.79 -2.94
N PRO A 523 3.27 -13.04 -2.84
CA PRO A 523 2.28 -12.99 -3.91
C PRO A 523 2.93 -12.44 -5.19
N VAL A 524 2.37 -12.82 -6.34
CA VAL A 524 2.75 -12.21 -7.61
C VAL A 524 2.26 -10.76 -7.58
N PRO A 525 3.14 -9.76 -7.78
CA PRO A 525 2.70 -8.36 -7.84
C PRO A 525 1.60 -8.19 -8.90
N PRO A 526 0.62 -7.30 -8.69
CA PRO A 526 -0.40 -7.05 -9.70
C PRO A 526 0.26 -6.62 -11.02
N PRO A 527 -0.30 -7.05 -12.18
CA PRO A 527 0.26 -6.70 -13.46
C PRO A 527 0.25 -5.17 -13.66
N PRO A 528 1.18 -4.62 -14.46
CA PRO A 528 1.17 -3.23 -14.88
C PRO A 528 -0.20 -2.81 -15.41
N PHE A 529 -0.57 -1.56 -15.19
CA PHE A 529 -1.79 -0.99 -15.73
C PHE A 529 -1.77 -0.97 -17.27
N ALA A 530 -2.78 -1.57 -17.89
CA ALA A 530 -2.99 -1.56 -19.33
C ALA A 530 -4.48 -1.46 -19.65
N TYR A 531 -4.82 -0.91 -20.81
CA TYR A 531 -6.20 -0.84 -21.29
C TYR A 531 -6.25 -1.08 -22.79
N GLU A 532 -7.27 -1.80 -23.22
CA GLU A 532 -7.66 -1.96 -24.61
C GLU A 532 -9.03 -1.33 -24.82
N SER A 533 -9.16 -0.45 -25.82
CA SER A 533 -10.44 0.21 -26.08
C SER A 533 -10.84 0.21 -27.55
N LEU A 534 -12.15 0.11 -27.77
CA LEU A 534 -12.80 0.25 -29.06
C LEU A 534 -13.76 1.44 -29.00
N VAL A 535 -13.47 2.49 -29.76
CA VAL A 535 -14.12 3.79 -29.65
C VAL A 535 -14.73 4.18 -30.99
N THR A 536 -16.01 4.54 -30.97
CA THR A 536 -16.65 5.21 -32.11
C THR A 536 -16.41 6.71 -32.01
N LEU A 537 -16.02 7.32 -33.11
CA LEU A 537 -15.57 8.70 -33.19
C LEU A 537 -16.51 9.52 -34.07
N ILE A 538 -16.80 10.74 -33.63
CA ILE A 538 -17.45 11.77 -34.43
C ILE A 538 -16.57 13.01 -34.37
N ALA A 539 -16.06 13.44 -35.52
CA ALA A 539 -15.18 14.60 -35.65
C ALA A 539 -15.85 15.71 -36.44
N PHE A 540 -15.80 16.93 -35.91
CA PHE A 540 -16.32 18.13 -36.55
C PHE A 540 -15.17 19.05 -36.91
N ASP A 541 -15.17 19.56 -38.15
CA ASP A 541 -14.25 20.62 -38.53
C ASP A 541 -14.68 21.91 -37.80
N VAL A 542 -13.76 22.61 -37.15
CA VAL A 542 -14.04 23.85 -36.38
C VAL A 542 -14.64 24.94 -37.26
N ALA A 543 -14.32 24.95 -38.56
CA ALA A 543 -14.95 25.84 -39.53
C ALA A 543 -16.40 25.44 -39.88
N GLY A 544 -16.91 24.32 -39.35
CA GLY A 544 -18.26 23.80 -39.56
C GLY A 544 -18.49 23.19 -40.94
N SER A 545 -17.42 22.94 -41.71
CA SER A 545 -17.53 22.63 -43.13
C SER A 545 -17.69 21.15 -43.46
N ASN A 546 -17.34 20.27 -42.52
CA ASN A 546 -17.30 18.83 -42.74
C ASN A 546 -17.44 18.03 -41.43
N THR A 547 -17.83 16.76 -41.53
CA THR A 547 -17.93 15.82 -40.41
C THR A 547 -17.24 14.51 -40.78
N GLN A 548 -16.59 13.85 -39.82
CA GLN A 548 -16.05 12.51 -39.99
C GLN A 548 -16.63 11.57 -38.94
N TYR A 549 -16.85 10.33 -39.34
CA TYR A 549 -17.23 9.23 -38.47
C TYR A 549 -16.11 8.22 -38.50
N GLY A 550 -15.72 7.69 -37.35
CA GLY A 550 -14.61 6.74 -37.29
C GLY A 550 -14.78 5.66 -36.25
N LEU A 551 -13.92 4.66 -36.37
CA LEU A 551 -13.72 3.59 -35.40
C LEU A 551 -12.24 3.55 -35.04
N GLN A 552 -11.92 3.53 -33.75
CA GLN A 552 -10.56 3.53 -33.24
C GLN A 552 -10.35 2.38 -32.26
N LEU A 553 -9.27 1.63 -32.46
CA LEU A 553 -8.70 0.71 -31.48
C LEU A 553 -7.56 1.40 -30.75
N THR A 554 -7.54 1.31 -29.41
CA THR A 554 -6.48 1.86 -28.57
C THR A 554 -5.89 0.74 -27.71
N ILE A 555 -4.57 0.69 -27.59
CA ILE A 555 -3.84 -0.12 -26.61
C ILE A 555 -3.02 0.84 -25.77
N LEU A 556 -3.34 0.96 -24.48
CA LEU A 556 -2.77 1.87 -23.49
C LEU A 556 -1.96 1.06 -22.46
N SER A 557 -0.82 1.57 -22.01
CA SER A 557 0.05 0.90 -21.02
C SER A 557 0.79 1.91 -20.14
N GLU A 558 1.10 1.54 -18.90
CA GLU A 558 1.91 2.38 -17.99
C GLU A 558 3.37 2.54 -18.45
N LEU A 559 3.94 3.72 -18.18
CA LEU A 559 5.36 4.03 -18.38
C LEU A 559 6.13 4.18 -17.06
N ASP A 560 5.46 4.54 -15.97
CA ASP A 560 6.06 4.71 -14.64
C ASP A 560 5.41 3.79 -13.59
N THR A 561 6.10 3.60 -12.47
CA THR A 561 5.69 2.69 -11.38
C THR A 561 4.45 3.14 -10.62
N PHE A 562 4.00 4.37 -10.82
CA PHE A 562 2.83 4.97 -10.20
C PHE A 562 1.71 5.22 -11.22
N ALA A 563 1.87 4.75 -12.47
CA ALA A 563 0.94 4.93 -13.57
C ALA A 563 0.47 6.39 -13.79
N ASN A 564 1.30 7.39 -13.45
CA ASN A 564 1.02 8.79 -13.77
C ASN A 564 1.27 9.06 -15.26
N TRP A 565 2.29 8.41 -15.83
CA TRP A 565 2.60 8.46 -17.24
C TRP A 565 2.18 7.17 -17.91
N LEU A 566 1.39 7.28 -18.96
CA LEU A 566 1.00 6.16 -19.81
C LEU A 566 1.36 6.45 -21.25
N THR A 567 1.33 5.42 -22.08
CA THR A 567 1.43 5.56 -23.53
C THR A 567 0.38 4.71 -24.23
N SER A 568 -0.04 5.12 -25.42
CA SER A 568 -0.94 4.31 -26.24
C SER A 568 -0.55 4.21 -27.70
N TYR A 569 -0.78 3.03 -28.28
CA TYR A 569 -0.89 2.83 -29.73
C TYR A 569 -2.34 2.91 -30.15
N ARG A 570 -2.62 3.61 -31.27
CA ARG A 570 -3.98 3.75 -31.79
C ARG A 570 -4.01 3.48 -33.28
N ALA A 571 -5.02 2.75 -33.71
CA ALA A 571 -5.35 2.56 -35.11
C ALA A 571 -6.80 3.00 -35.33
N ALA A 572 -7.03 3.93 -36.25
CA ALA A 572 -8.34 4.47 -36.53
C ALA A 572 -8.67 4.45 -38.02
N ILE A 573 -9.94 4.29 -38.35
CA ILE A 573 -10.48 4.42 -39.70
C ILE A 573 -11.55 5.50 -39.65
N PHE A 574 -11.51 6.45 -40.57
CA PHE A 574 -12.46 7.55 -40.70
C PHE A 574 -13.10 7.58 -42.07
N VAL A 575 -14.39 7.94 -42.08
CA VAL A 575 -15.18 8.21 -43.27
C VAL A 575 -15.77 9.61 -43.14
N SER A 576 -15.59 10.44 -44.15
CA SER A 576 -16.23 11.75 -44.28
C SER A 576 -17.26 11.70 -45.40
N PRO A 577 -18.56 11.78 -45.11
CA PRO A 577 -19.58 11.91 -46.15
C PRO A 577 -19.57 13.33 -46.73
N GLY A 578 -19.82 13.46 -48.03
CA GLY A 578 -19.89 14.73 -48.75
C GLY A 578 -19.54 14.57 -50.23
N ASP A 579 -19.45 15.68 -50.96
CA ASP A 579 -19.14 15.70 -52.40
C ASP A 579 -17.70 16.15 -52.65
N GLY A 580 -17.14 15.74 -53.81
CA GLY A 580 -15.76 16.07 -54.21
C GLY A 580 -14.71 15.83 -53.12
N ASP A 581 -13.82 16.80 -52.90
CA ASP A 581 -12.69 16.70 -51.95
C ASP A 581 -13.11 16.63 -50.45
N ARG A 582 -14.41 16.77 -50.14
CA ARG A 582 -14.97 16.57 -48.78
C ARG A 582 -15.25 15.11 -48.47
N SER A 583 -15.52 14.30 -49.50
CA SER A 583 -15.70 12.85 -49.38
C SER A 583 -14.36 12.16 -49.14
N ARG A 584 -14.18 11.48 -47.99
CA ARG A 584 -12.87 10.90 -47.61
C ARG A 584 -13.00 9.53 -46.94
N PHE A 585 -12.02 8.67 -47.17
CA PHE A 585 -11.77 7.44 -46.41
C PHE A 585 -10.30 7.44 -45.98
N VAL A 586 -10.03 7.47 -44.67
CA VAL A 586 -8.68 7.66 -44.12
C VAL A 586 -8.41 6.64 -43.03
N GLY A 587 -7.27 5.95 -43.16
CA GLY A 587 -6.67 5.20 -42.06
C GLY A 587 -5.66 6.08 -41.31
N GLU A 588 -5.65 5.98 -39.99
CA GLU A 588 -4.77 6.72 -39.11
C GLU A 588 -4.08 5.77 -38.13
N PHE A 589 -2.82 6.08 -37.82
CA PHE A 589 -2.07 5.46 -36.73
C PHE A 589 -1.43 6.54 -35.86
N SER A 590 -1.47 6.37 -34.54
CA SER A 590 -0.82 7.29 -33.61
C SER A 590 -0.17 6.60 -32.42
N TYR A 591 0.85 7.27 -31.89
CA TYR A 591 1.50 6.93 -30.63
C TYR A 591 1.44 8.15 -29.72
N ASN A 592 0.70 8.02 -28.62
CA ASN A 592 0.38 9.13 -27.73
C ASN A 592 0.96 8.90 -26.34
N PHE A 593 1.31 9.99 -25.68
CA PHE A 593 1.66 10.04 -24.27
C PHE A 593 0.47 10.58 -23.48
N HIS A 594 0.28 10.05 -22.28
CA HIS A 594 -0.82 10.40 -21.40
C HIS A 594 -0.28 10.79 -20.04
N TRP A 595 -0.71 11.94 -19.55
CA TRP A 595 -0.61 12.29 -18.14
C TRP A 595 -1.93 11.97 -17.44
N ARG A 596 -1.89 11.06 -16.48
CA ARG A 596 -3.04 10.62 -15.70
C ARG A 596 -3.27 11.61 -14.55
N LEU A 597 -4.17 12.56 -14.77
CA LEU A 597 -4.52 13.62 -13.81
C LEU A 597 -5.23 13.06 -12.57
N ALA A 598 -6.06 12.04 -12.78
CA ALA A 598 -6.72 11.28 -11.74
C ALA A 598 -6.85 9.83 -12.20
N ALA A 599 -7.24 8.91 -11.31
CA ALA A 599 -7.37 7.49 -11.65
C ALA A 599 -8.07 7.23 -13.00
N ARG A 600 -9.05 8.03 -13.41
CA ARG A 600 -9.78 7.79 -14.67
C ARG A 600 -9.67 8.91 -15.70
N VAL A 601 -8.89 9.96 -15.43
CA VAL A 601 -8.82 11.15 -16.29
C VAL A 601 -7.40 11.29 -16.86
N LEU A 602 -7.29 11.19 -18.17
CA LEU A 602 -6.04 11.27 -18.92
C LEU A 602 -6.02 12.54 -19.75
N LEU A 603 -4.95 13.32 -19.64
CA LEU A 603 -4.58 14.34 -20.60
C LEU A 603 -3.64 13.70 -21.62
N GLU A 604 -4.01 13.74 -22.89
CA GLU A 604 -3.25 13.09 -23.95
C GLU A 604 -2.60 14.10 -24.91
N ALA A 605 -1.42 13.76 -25.39
CA ALA A 605 -0.75 14.46 -26.48
C ALA A 605 0.12 13.49 -27.29
N GLY A 606 0.18 13.69 -28.60
CA GLY A 606 1.02 12.86 -29.47
C GLY A 606 0.94 13.25 -30.93
N GLY A 607 1.64 12.48 -31.75
CA GLY A 607 1.64 12.62 -33.20
C GLY A 607 0.86 11.49 -33.85
N PHE A 608 0.20 11.79 -34.96
CA PHE A 608 -0.46 10.81 -35.80
C PHE A 608 0.03 10.91 -37.24
N GLY A 609 0.02 9.76 -37.93
CA GLY A 609 0.21 9.65 -39.37
C GLY A 609 -1.08 9.13 -40.00
N PHE A 610 -1.40 9.60 -41.21
CA PHE A 610 -2.61 9.19 -41.90
C PHE A 610 -2.38 8.96 -43.39
N VAL A 611 -3.15 8.05 -43.96
CA VAL A 611 -3.19 7.72 -45.38
C VAL A 611 -4.63 7.47 -45.81
N GLY A 612 -4.98 7.83 -47.02
CA GLY A 612 -6.35 7.60 -47.47
C GLY A 612 -6.64 8.13 -48.86
N PHE A 613 -7.94 8.18 -49.14
CA PHE A 613 -8.49 8.63 -50.39
C PHE A 613 -9.49 9.76 -50.15
N ARG A 614 -9.55 10.71 -51.08
CA ARG A 614 -10.59 11.74 -51.17
C ARG A 614 -11.26 11.75 -52.53
N GLY A 615 -12.43 12.37 -52.66
CA GLY A 615 -13.15 12.42 -53.93
C GLY A 615 -13.82 11.10 -54.29
N LEU A 616 -14.33 10.37 -53.29
CA LEU A 616 -15.03 9.10 -53.51
C LEU A 616 -16.25 9.36 -54.41
N GLY A 617 -16.26 8.77 -55.61
CA GLY A 617 -17.37 8.87 -56.58
C GLY A 617 -17.20 9.89 -57.70
N GLU A 618 -16.40 10.95 -57.53
CA GLU A 618 -16.32 12.06 -58.50
C GLU A 618 -14.89 12.39 -58.98
N GLY A 619 -13.86 11.84 -58.33
CA GLY A 619 -12.46 12.03 -58.73
C GLY A 619 -11.46 11.62 -57.65
N LEU A 620 -11.22 10.31 -57.53
CA LEU A 620 -10.40 9.71 -56.48
C LEU A 620 -8.96 10.25 -56.49
N SER A 621 -8.48 10.70 -55.33
CA SER A 621 -7.09 11.11 -55.11
C SER A 621 -6.57 10.46 -53.84
N PHE A 622 -5.38 9.88 -53.90
CA PHE A 622 -4.68 9.42 -52.70
C PHE A 622 -4.07 10.63 -51.98
N LEU A 623 -4.06 10.58 -50.65
CA LEU A 623 -3.40 11.55 -49.81
C LEU A 623 -2.72 10.87 -48.61
N ALA A 624 -1.65 11.49 -48.13
CA ALA A 624 -0.97 11.09 -46.91
C ALA A 624 -0.44 12.31 -46.16
N GLY A 625 -0.28 12.18 -44.85
CA GLY A 625 0.21 13.25 -44.02
C GLY A 625 0.44 12.83 -42.58
N ALA A 626 0.71 13.85 -41.76
CA ALA A 626 0.91 13.68 -40.32
C ALA A 626 0.43 14.93 -39.58
N GLY A 627 0.24 14.83 -38.28
CA GLY A 627 -0.18 15.98 -37.48
C GLY A 627 -0.07 15.72 -35.98
N PRO A 628 -0.12 16.78 -35.16
CA PRO A 628 -0.26 16.64 -33.72
C PRO A 628 -1.73 16.42 -33.34
N SER A 629 -1.92 15.70 -32.23
CA SER A 629 -3.19 15.54 -31.53
C SER A 629 -3.01 15.82 -30.04
N ALA A 630 -4.04 16.39 -29.42
CA ALA A 630 -4.11 16.55 -27.97
C ALA A 630 -5.55 16.45 -27.48
N GLY A 631 -5.78 15.98 -26.26
CA GLY A 631 -7.13 15.74 -25.79
C GLY A 631 -7.26 15.34 -24.32
N LEU A 632 -8.46 14.89 -23.99
CA LEU A 632 -8.87 14.34 -22.71
C LEU A 632 -9.52 12.98 -22.95
N VAL A 633 -9.15 11.98 -22.17
CA VAL A 633 -9.81 10.67 -22.14
C VAL A 633 -10.30 10.39 -20.72
N VAL A 634 -11.53 9.92 -20.60
CA VAL A 634 -12.14 9.45 -19.38
C VAL A 634 -12.37 7.95 -19.53
N LEU A 635 -11.69 7.17 -18.69
CA LEU A 635 -11.77 5.71 -18.66
C LEU A 635 -12.88 5.24 -17.69
N PRO A 636 -13.41 4.02 -17.85
CA PRO A 636 -14.48 3.53 -17.01
C PRO A 636 -14.08 3.46 -15.54
N GLU A 637 -14.99 3.85 -14.66
CA GLU A 637 -14.85 3.62 -13.22
C GLU A 637 -15.07 2.14 -12.93
N GLY A 638 -14.12 1.51 -12.25
CA GLY A 638 -14.17 0.07 -11.98
C GLY A 638 -15.44 -0.38 -11.24
N TRP A 639 -16.15 0.50 -10.54
CA TRP A 639 -17.41 0.21 -9.84
C TRP A 639 -18.67 0.36 -10.71
N THR A 640 -18.57 0.98 -11.89
CA THR A 640 -19.70 1.11 -12.81
C THR A 640 -19.82 -0.14 -13.68
N LYS A 641 -21.05 -0.62 -13.92
CA LYS A 641 -21.33 -1.85 -14.71
C LYS A 641 -20.89 -1.75 -16.17
N ILE A 642 -20.48 -0.57 -16.64
CA ILE A 642 -20.29 -0.29 -18.07
C ILE A 642 -18.83 0.11 -18.28
N PRO A 643 -18.06 -0.63 -19.09
CA PRO A 643 -16.68 -0.31 -19.44
C PRO A 643 -16.63 0.88 -20.41
N LEU A 644 -17.28 2.00 -20.12
CA LEU A 644 -17.43 3.15 -21.00
C LEU A 644 -16.15 4.01 -21.03
N GLU A 645 -15.61 4.25 -22.23
CA GLU A 645 -14.65 5.31 -22.50
C GLU A 645 -15.35 6.51 -23.13
N VAL A 646 -15.02 7.71 -22.65
CA VAL A 646 -15.40 8.98 -23.27
C VAL A 646 -14.15 9.78 -23.57
N SER A 647 -14.01 10.28 -24.80
CA SER A 647 -12.85 11.10 -25.18
C SER A 647 -13.25 12.36 -25.92
N LEU A 648 -12.43 13.40 -25.75
CA LEU A 648 -12.50 14.65 -26.48
C LEU A 648 -11.09 15.02 -26.92
N SER A 649 -10.83 15.01 -28.22
CA SER A 649 -9.51 15.32 -28.77
C SER A 649 -9.59 16.36 -29.88
N TYR A 650 -8.48 17.06 -30.08
CA TYR A 650 -8.25 17.98 -31.17
C TYR A 650 -7.15 17.43 -32.07
N ARG A 651 -7.38 17.42 -33.38
CA ARG A 651 -6.44 16.92 -34.40
C ARG A 651 -6.14 17.99 -35.44
N PHE A 652 -4.86 18.12 -35.79
CA PHE A 652 -4.36 19.10 -36.75
C PHE A 652 -3.60 18.42 -37.91
N PRO A 653 -4.32 17.78 -38.86
CA PRO A 653 -3.71 17.06 -39.98
C PRO A 653 -3.02 18.00 -40.97
N LEU A 654 -1.71 17.81 -41.16
CA LEU A 654 -0.92 18.43 -42.22
C LEU A 654 -0.77 17.45 -43.38
N ARG A 655 -1.23 17.86 -44.55
CA ARG A 655 -1.04 17.09 -45.77
C ARG A 655 0.39 17.21 -46.26
N LEU A 656 1.04 16.07 -46.47
CA LEU A 656 2.42 16.00 -46.95
C LEU A 656 2.52 15.47 -48.38
N PHE A 657 1.51 14.71 -48.82
CA PHE A 657 1.46 14.11 -50.15
C PHE A 657 0.04 14.10 -50.73
N THR A 658 -0.08 14.36 -52.03
CA THR A 658 -1.24 13.96 -52.85
C THR A 658 -0.78 13.28 -54.13
N SER A 659 -1.61 12.40 -54.68
CA SER A 659 -1.37 11.83 -56.00
C SER A 659 -1.46 12.87 -57.14
N ARG A 660 -2.01 14.07 -56.89
CA ARG A 660 -2.10 15.16 -57.87
C ARG A 660 -0.88 16.09 -57.86
N ASP A 661 -0.34 16.38 -56.67
CA ASP A 661 0.68 17.42 -56.47
C ASP A 661 2.04 16.86 -56.02
N GLY A 662 2.12 15.56 -55.70
CA GLY A 662 3.34 14.92 -55.20
C GLY A 662 3.63 15.23 -53.73
N PHE A 663 4.89 14.99 -53.31
CA PHE A 663 5.38 15.33 -51.98
C PHE A 663 5.70 16.81 -51.88
N PHE A 664 5.30 17.44 -50.77
CA PHE A 664 5.58 18.85 -50.48
C PHE A 664 5.16 19.82 -51.61
N GLY A 665 4.14 19.45 -52.39
CA GLY A 665 3.64 20.27 -53.49
C GLY A 665 3.10 21.63 -53.00
N PRO A 666 2.79 22.57 -53.91
CA PRO A 666 2.31 23.92 -53.56
C PRO A 666 1.00 23.93 -52.77
N SER A 667 0.34 22.79 -52.68
CA SER A 667 -0.85 22.53 -51.88
C SER A 667 -0.52 22.01 -50.47
N LEU A 668 0.70 22.19 -49.96
CA LEU A 668 1.06 21.90 -48.57
C LEU A 668 0.15 22.74 -47.66
N GLY A 669 -0.73 22.06 -46.93
CA GLY A 669 -1.88 22.72 -46.33
C GLY A 669 -2.40 21.97 -45.13
N ILE A 670 -2.96 22.76 -44.22
CA ILE A 670 -3.77 22.27 -43.11
C ILE A 670 -5.03 21.68 -43.73
N GLU A 671 -5.28 20.39 -43.50
CA GLU A 671 -6.44 19.71 -44.07
C GLU A 671 -7.75 20.18 -43.44
N ALA A 672 -7.74 20.38 -42.11
CA ALA A 672 -8.84 20.87 -41.30
C ALA A 672 -8.40 21.02 -39.83
N HIS A 673 -9.26 21.61 -39.01
CA HIS A 673 -9.13 21.66 -37.56
C HIS A 673 -10.21 20.76 -36.95
N TRP A 674 -9.87 19.53 -36.56
CA TRP A 674 -10.88 18.58 -36.11
C TRP A 674 -11.04 18.60 -34.59
N LEU A 675 -12.28 18.77 -34.13
CA LEU A 675 -12.70 18.44 -32.77
C LEU A 675 -13.41 17.09 -32.78
N GLN A 676 -12.85 16.10 -32.09
CA GLN A 676 -13.29 14.71 -32.12
C GLN A 676 -13.85 14.30 -30.76
N PHE A 677 -15.07 13.78 -30.78
CA PHE A 677 -15.74 13.16 -29.66
C PHE A 677 -15.71 11.64 -29.84
N GLY A 678 -15.27 10.92 -28.81
CA GLY A 678 -15.23 9.47 -28.79
C GLY A 678 -16.14 8.91 -27.71
N LEU A 679 -16.86 7.84 -28.05
CA LEU A 679 -17.62 7.01 -27.12
C LEU A 679 -17.31 5.55 -27.43
N GLY A 680 -16.84 4.81 -26.43
CA GLY A 680 -16.31 3.47 -26.64
C GLY A 680 -16.42 2.55 -25.45
N LEU A 681 -15.91 1.34 -25.64
CA LEU A 681 -15.74 0.37 -24.56
C LEU A 681 -14.23 0.20 -24.29
N ALA A 682 -13.81 0.31 -23.02
CA ALA A 682 -12.43 0.14 -22.58
C ALA A 682 -12.34 -0.95 -21.50
N PHE A 683 -11.49 -1.94 -21.76
CA PHE A 683 -11.25 -3.10 -20.91
C PHE A 683 -9.81 -3.03 -20.41
N MET A 684 -9.62 -3.22 -19.10
CA MET A 684 -8.31 -3.21 -18.44
C MET A 684 -7.76 -4.62 -18.29
#